data_AF-A0A970HKZ6-F1
#
_entry.id   AF-A0A970HKZ6-F1
#
_cell.length_a   1.000
_cell.length_b   1.000
_cell.length_c   1.000
_cell.angle_alpha   90.00
_cell.angle_beta   90.00
_cell.angle_gamma   90.00
#
_symmetry.space_group_name_H-M   'P 1'
#
loop_
_entity.id
_entity.type
_entity.pdbx_description
1 polymer ?
#
loop_
_entity_poly.entity_id
_entity_poly.type
_entity_poly.pdbx_seq_one_letter_code
_entity_poly.pdbx_strand_id
1 'polypeptide(L)'
;MTGFFVLFRTMIRHYFGLSVIREVYIKRKQELWKPILVLLAIPVSLAPILYAYVRFLNSVYFVSAQLHQPGLVIAFGLVAAQLVVLIFGLFYLISVFYFSADMEHLVPLPIKPETILAAKFGMVLIGEYVTALPMAVPAVVIYGLNQSVGIFYWLKSAFVILLLPVLPLTLASILVIGMMRTTGLARNRERFTVLFGVLVLALVLVMQWHLGRTGDDFLDPSQILNELIDNPNSLINLLSRRFPPARWASLALSDQGITSVIHLLFYLGSTLIGLALLQRLARLFFYDSLLHHTSAKKRRHRLGDLSGHLRARSPLTALIHREWQLLSRNPVFAMNAAANIFLPPLFIALPVLAGGEQFAALRLVLSTPPFALWVTLGIAAFFALSAPMSAIPTSAVSREGRLFWISRSIPATPQQQLLAKMIFSVGLLSASSSLIVLVAAFIFRLPLTLVLTGWALGFLGLLSTCAISLTVDALWPLLDWDNPQQAMKGNLNVLVALLAIALLGFALSQPIISWVKKGWSAQTVLSSTAFMLAVLATVSIRLLLSVGPKSYTQQSLRPKSRRRPLNPRAVLSIALVLVGAVFLGRELFMMATFDYTFEAEQLRFGPVRLSYDEIIEVQYLERIPPLSNRVGTSLGAYKSGTFTVAGIGRGKVFATDSTKPALLLRTEDTFYIITPENAYERFLELSERIE
;
A
#
# COMPACT_ATOMS: atom_id res chain seq x y z
N MET A 1 -30.51 5.64 -26.36
CA MET A 1 -29.65 5.49 -25.17
C MET A 1 -29.27 6.89 -24.69
N THR A 2 -29.55 7.25 -23.45
CA THR A 2 -29.30 8.62 -22.93
C THR A 2 -27.83 9.01 -23.14
N GLY A 3 -27.58 10.25 -23.55
CA GLY A 3 -26.23 10.76 -23.87
C GLY A 3 -25.20 10.52 -22.76
N PHE A 4 -25.67 10.45 -21.51
CA PHE A 4 -24.88 10.05 -20.34
C PHE A 4 -24.19 8.69 -20.51
N PHE A 5 -24.93 7.61 -20.81
CA PHE A 5 -24.33 6.27 -20.84
C PHE A 5 -23.30 6.12 -21.97
N VAL A 6 -23.54 6.77 -23.11
CA VAL A 6 -22.60 6.78 -24.24
C VAL A 6 -21.32 7.50 -23.85
N LEU A 7 -21.44 8.70 -23.25
CA LEU A 7 -20.28 9.47 -22.79
C LEU A 7 -19.51 8.72 -21.70
N PHE A 8 -20.21 8.23 -20.68
CA PHE A 8 -19.63 7.47 -19.57
C PHE A 8 -18.89 6.22 -20.03
N ARG A 9 -19.52 5.41 -20.90
CA ARG A 9 -18.89 4.22 -21.48
C ARG A 9 -17.64 4.56 -22.28
N THR A 10 -17.68 5.67 -23.02
CA THR A 10 -16.54 6.14 -23.84
C THR A 10 -15.39 6.59 -22.94
N MET A 11 -15.69 7.38 -21.90
CA MET A 11 -14.71 7.84 -20.90
C MET A 11 -14.04 6.68 -20.16
N ILE A 12 -14.80 5.68 -19.69
CA ILE A 12 -14.22 4.50 -19.03
C ILE A 12 -13.32 3.72 -19.98
N ARG A 13 -13.78 3.47 -21.21
CA ARG A 13 -12.99 2.72 -22.21
C ARG A 13 -11.68 3.42 -22.53
N HIS A 14 -11.70 4.74 -22.61
CA HIS A 14 -10.53 5.57 -22.84
C HIS A 14 -9.60 5.59 -21.63
N TYR A 15 -10.15 5.95 -20.45
CA TYR A 15 -9.37 6.14 -19.24
C TYR A 15 -8.69 4.86 -18.74
N PHE A 16 -9.41 3.73 -18.71
CA PHE A 16 -8.85 2.44 -18.29
C PHE A 16 -8.25 1.63 -19.45
N GLY A 17 -8.23 2.18 -20.67
CA GLY A 17 -7.68 1.49 -21.84
C GLY A 17 -8.38 0.16 -22.17
N LEU A 18 -9.65 -0.02 -21.81
CA LEU A 18 -10.37 -1.29 -22.00
C LEU A 18 -10.44 -1.73 -23.47
N SER A 19 -10.45 -0.76 -24.40
CA SER A 19 -10.38 -1.02 -25.85
C SER A 19 -9.04 -1.65 -26.24
N VAL A 20 -7.94 -1.12 -25.71
CA VAL A 20 -6.58 -1.65 -25.90
C VAL A 20 -6.48 -3.03 -25.28
N ILE A 21 -7.00 -3.24 -24.07
CA ILE A 21 -7.00 -4.54 -23.40
C ILE A 21 -7.69 -5.60 -24.28
N ARG A 22 -8.88 -5.28 -24.80
CA ARG A 22 -9.65 -6.21 -25.64
C ARG A 22 -8.95 -6.51 -26.97
N GLU A 23 -8.43 -5.48 -27.63
CA GLU A 23 -7.84 -5.64 -28.96
C GLU A 23 -6.45 -6.31 -28.89
N VAL A 24 -5.59 -5.89 -27.95
CA VAL A 24 -4.21 -6.36 -27.83
C VAL A 24 -4.14 -7.71 -27.11
N TYR A 25 -4.74 -7.85 -25.93
CA TYR A 25 -4.59 -9.06 -25.10
C TYR A 25 -5.58 -10.16 -25.46
N ILE A 26 -6.85 -9.82 -25.73
CA ILE A 26 -7.88 -10.84 -25.99
C ILE A 26 -7.90 -11.28 -27.45
N LYS A 27 -8.00 -10.34 -28.40
CA LYS A 27 -8.08 -10.69 -29.83
C LYS A 27 -6.72 -11.05 -30.42
N ARG A 28 -5.72 -10.17 -30.27
CA ARG A 28 -4.40 -10.35 -30.88
C ARG A 28 -3.47 -11.24 -30.06
N LYS A 29 -3.77 -11.49 -28.78
CA LYS A 29 -2.93 -12.25 -27.82
C LYS A 29 -1.48 -11.76 -27.78
N GLN A 30 -1.28 -10.46 -27.97
CA GLN A 30 0.02 -9.81 -27.95
C GLN A 30 0.31 -9.24 -26.55
N GLU A 31 1.58 -9.20 -26.15
CA GLU A 31 2.02 -8.58 -24.89
C GLU A 31 1.33 -9.12 -23.61
N LEU A 32 0.91 -10.39 -23.59
CA LEU A 32 0.23 -11.03 -22.44
C LEU A 32 1.02 -10.99 -21.12
N TRP A 33 2.33 -10.76 -21.18
CA TRP A 33 3.15 -10.54 -19.99
C TRP A 33 2.72 -9.30 -19.18
N LYS A 34 2.14 -8.26 -19.81
CA LYS A 34 1.68 -7.04 -19.13
C LYS A 34 0.53 -7.30 -18.15
N PRO A 35 -0.60 -7.92 -18.57
CA PRO A 35 -1.68 -8.24 -17.64
C PRO A 35 -1.27 -9.26 -16.57
N ILE A 36 -0.42 -10.24 -16.90
CA ILE A 36 0.15 -11.17 -15.91
C ILE A 36 0.98 -10.41 -14.86
N LEU A 37 1.82 -9.48 -15.30
CA LEU A 37 2.61 -8.64 -14.41
C LEU A 37 1.71 -7.78 -13.50
N VAL A 38 0.64 -7.18 -14.03
CA VAL A 38 -0.33 -6.43 -13.22
C VAL A 38 -0.99 -7.33 -12.17
N LEU A 39 -1.43 -8.53 -12.57
CA LEU A 39 -2.06 -9.50 -11.70
C LEU A 39 -1.16 -9.96 -10.55
N LEU A 40 0.17 -9.97 -10.75
CA LEU A 40 1.15 -10.38 -9.74
C LEU A 40 1.71 -9.22 -8.93
N ALA A 41 1.97 -8.09 -9.57
CA ALA A 41 2.56 -6.93 -8.93
C ALA A 41 1.63 -6.36 -7.85
N ILE A 42 0.32 -6.34 -8.10
CA ILE A 42 -0.67 -5.79 -7.16
C ILE A 42 -0.70 -6.61 -5.85
N PRO A 43 -0.91 -7.95 -5.85
CA PRO A 43 -0.88 -8.72 -4.61
C PRO A 43 0.48 -8.66 -3.90
N VAL A 44 1.59 -8.83 -4.61
CA VAL A 44 2.93 -8.86 -3.99
C VAL A 44 3.26 -7.53 -3.30
N SER A 45 2.85 -6.40 -3.90
CA SER A 45 3.12 -5.08 -3.32
C SER A 45 2.10 -4.64 -2.26
N LEU A 46 0.81 -4.98 -2.44
CA LEU A 46 -0.26 -4.50 -1.57
C LEU A 46 -0.55 -5.47 -0.41
N ALA A 47 -0.31 -6.77 -0.56
CA ALA A 47 -0.64 -7.77 0.45
C ALA A 47 0.05 -7.55 1.80
N PRO A 48 1.35 -7.16 1.89
CA PRO A 48 1.97 -6.90 3.19
C PRO A 48 1.29 -5.74 3.94
N ILE A 49 0.96 -4.66 3.23
CA ILE A 49 0.26 -3.49 3.80
C ILE A 49 -1.15 -3.89 4.22
N LEU A 50 -1.87 -4.61 3.36
CA LEU A 50 -3.21 -5.08 3.65
C LEU A 50 -3.23 -6.05 4.84
N TYR A 51 -2.25 -6.95 4.93
CA TYR A 51 -2.09 -7.87 6.05
C TYR A 51 -1.85 -7.13 7.36
N ALA A 52 -0.92 -6.16 7.38
CA ALA A 52 -0.68 -5.33 8.56
C ALA A 52 -1.93 -4.56 8.99
N TYR A 53 -2.67 -4.02 8.01
CA TYR A 53 -3.94 -3.32 8.26
C TYR A 53 -5.03 -4.24 8.81
N VAL A 54 -5.20 -5.43 8.24
CA VAL A 54 -6.14 -6.47 8.74
C VAL A 54 -5.77 -6.89 10.16
N ARG A 55 -4.49 -7.07 10.47
CA ARG A 55 -4.02 -7.39 11.84
C ARG A 55 -4.33 -6.27 12.81
N PHE A 56 -4.06 -5.02 12.43
CA PHE A 56 -4.44 -3.85 13.22
C PHE A 56 -5.95 -3.83 13.50
N LEU A 57 -6.80 -4.04 12.48
CA LEU A 57 -8.25 -4.09 12.67
C LEU A 57 -8.70 -5.26 13.55
N ASN A 58 -8.03 -6.41 13.50
CA ASN A 58 -8.31 -7.51 14.42
C ASN A 58 -7.96 -7.16 15.87
N SER A 59 -6.84 -6.44 16.09
CA SER A 59 -6.50 -5.92 17.42
C SER A 59 -7.55 -4.92 17.93
N VAL A 60 -7.99 -4.01 17.05
CA VAL A 60 -9.08 -3.06 17.36
C VAL A 60 -10.36 -3.81 17.70
N TYR A 61 -10.73 -4.84 16.93
CA TYR A 61 -11.89 -5.69 17.22
C TYR A 61 -11.78 -6.36 18.59
N PHE A 62 -10.67 -7.02 18.88
CA PHE A 62 -10.46 -7.75 20.13
C PHE A 62 -10.59 -6.84 21.36
N VAL A 63 -9.93 -5.68 21.33
CA VAL A 63 -10.04 -4.67 22.41
C VAL A 63 -11.48 -4.16 22.52
N SER A 64 -12.12 -3.85 21.40
CA SER A 64 -13.49 -3.34 21.41
C SER A 64 -14.53 -4.37 21.87
N ALA A 65 -14.31 -5.65 21.58
CA ALA A 65 -15.17 -6.74 22.01
C ALA A 65 -15.09 -6.97 23.52
N GLN A 66 -13.89 -6.81 24.12
CA GLN A 66 -13.73 -6.82 25.59
C GLN A 66 -14.47 -5.66 26.27
N LEU A 67 -14.62 -4.53 25.58
CA LEU A 67 -15.40 -3.38 26.03
C LEU A 67 -16.90 -3.51 25.70
N HIS A 68 -17.37 -4.67 25.22
CA HIS A 68 -18.75 -4.89 24.75
C HIS A 68 -19.20 -3.97 23.60
N GLN A 69 -18.27 -3.43 22.82
CA GLN A 69 -18.54 -2.53 21.70
C GLN A 69 -17.88 -2.98 20.37
N PRO A 70 -18.20 -4.19 19.89
CA PRO A 70 -17.55 -4.78 18.70
C PRO A 70 -17.75 -3.96 17.41
N GLY A 71 -18.80 -3.13 17.32
CA GLY A 71 -19.09 -2.31 16.14
C GLY A 71 -18.07 -1.19 15.88
N LEU A 72 -17.20 -0.92 16.85
CA LEU A 72 -16.11 0.05 16.72
C LEU A 72 -15.17 -0.27 15.55
N VAL A 73 -14.92 -1.55 15.27
CA VAL A 73 -14.06 -1.96 14.13
C VAL A 73 -14.62 -1.47 12.80
N ILE A 74 -15.95 -1.51 12.64
CA ILE A 74 -16.64 -1.01 11.44
C ILE A 74 -16.45 0.51 11.35
N ALA A 75 -16.69 1.23 12.44
CA ALA A 75 -16.55 2.68 12.48
C ALA A 75 -15.12 3.11 12.08
N PHE A 76 -14.09 2.45 12.61
CA PHE A 76 -12.70 2.71 12.22
C PHE A 76 -12.44 2.47 10.74
N GLY A 77 -12.86 1.31 10.21
CA GLY A 77 -12.66 0.98 8.80
C GLY A 77 -13.36 1.94 7.84
N LEU A 78 -14.63 2.28 8.12
CA LEU A 78 -15.41 3.16 7.25
C LEU A 78 -14.93 4.62 7.32
N VAL A 79 -14.60 5.14 8.50
CA VAL A 79 -14.04 6.49 8.64
C VAL A 79 -12.69 6.59 7.93
N ALA A 80 -11.80 5.61 8.11
CA ALA A 80 -10.51 5.56 7.43
C ALA A 80 -10.69 5.53 5.91
N ALA A 81 -11.59 4.69 5.40
CA ALA A 81 -11.89 4.61 3.97
C ALA A 81 -12.44 5.95 3.42
N GLN A 82 -13.37 6.59 4.12
CA GLN A 82 -13.95 7.86 3.69
C GLN A 82 -12.93 9.01 3.69
N LEU A 83 -12.03 9.07 4.68
CA LEU A 83 -10.95 10.06 4.73
C LEU A 83 -9.97 9.88 3.57
N VAL A 84 -9.56 8.64 3.31
CA VAL A 84 -8.68 8.30 2.18
C VAL A 84 -9.33 8.72 0.86
N VAL A 85 -10.60 8.35 0.64
CA VAL A 85 -11.34 8.74 -0.57
C VAL A 85 -11.50 10.25 -0.68
N LEU A 86 -11.77 10.97 0.41
CA LEU A 86 -11.91 12.43 0.39
C LEU A 86 -10.62 13.10 -0.09
N ILE A 87 -9.48 12.67 0.47
CA ILE A 87 -8.17 13.23 0.18
C ILE A 87 -7.73 12.90 -1.26
N PHE A 88 -7.72 11.62 -1.62
CA PHE A 88 -7.28 11.20 -2.96
C PHE A 88 -8.27 11.61 -4.05
N GLY A 89 -9.57 11.53 -3.73
CA GLY A 89 -10.65 11.98 -4.59
C GLY A 89 -10.59 13.47 -4.90
N LEU A 90 -10.24 14.33 -3.94
CA LEU A 90 -10.05 15.76 -4.19
C LEU A 90 -8.99 16.00 -5.28
N PHE A 91 -7.82 15.39 -5.15
CA PHE A 91 -6.75 15.51 -6.14
C PHE A 91 -7.15 14.93 -7.50
N TYR A 92 -7.87 13.81 -7.50
CA TYR A 92 -8.33 13.16 -8.71
C TYR A 92 -9.38 14.01 -9.46
N LEU A 93 -10.35 14.55 -8.74
CA LEU A 93 -11.38 15.42 -9.28
C LEU A 93 -10.78 16.70 -9.87
N ILE A 94 -9.77 17.31 -9.24
CA ILE A 94 -9.06 18.47 -9.81
C ILE A 94 -8.42 18.10 -11.15
N SER A 95 -7.78 16.93 -11.23
CA SER A 95 -7.13 16.46 -12.45
C SER A 95 -8.12 16.21 -13.59
N VAL A 96 -9.27 15.61 -13.27
CA VAL A 96 -10.27 15.17 -14.25
C VAL A 96 -11.25 16.28 -14.64
N PHE A 97 -11.63 17.16 -13.71
CA PHE A 97 -12.61 18.22 -13.98
C PHE A 97 -11.94 19.47 -14.57
N TYR A 98 -10.70 19.77 -14.17
CA TYR A 98 -10.03 21.02 -14.54
C TYR A 98 -8.88 20.87 -15.55
N PHE A 99 -8.01 19.86 -15.42
CA PHE A 99 -6.76 19.76 -16.22
C PHE A 99 -6.77 18.74 -17.35
N SER A 100 -7.90 18.10 -17.62
CA SER A 100 -7.97 17.06 -18.65
C SER A 100 -8.19 17.65 -20.05
N ALA A 101 -7.43 17.16 -21.03
CA ALA A 101 -7.46 17.68 -22.41
C ALA A 101 -8.77 17.37 -23.16
N ASP A 102 -9.56 16.41 -22.68
CA ASP A 102 -10.88 16.08 -23.23
C ASP A 102 -11.89 17.22 -23.07
N MET A 103 -11.70 18.14 -22.12
CA MET A 103 -12.60 19.27 -21.91
C MET A 103 -12.68 20.20 -23.12
N GLU A 104 -11.58 20.41 -23.84
CA GLU A 104 -11.58 21.23 -25.05
C GLU A 104 -12.48 20.65 -26.16
N HIS A 105 -12.65 19.34 -26.17
CA HIS A 105 -13.47 18.62 -27.16
C HIS A 105 -14.91 18.42 -26.69
N LEU A 106 -15.14 18.32 -25.38
CA LEU A 106 -16.45 18.08 -24.79
C LEU A 106 -17.28 19.37 -24.62
N VAL A 107 -16.62 20.51 -24.38
CA VAL A 107 -17.29 21.80 -24.18
C VAL A 107 -18.07 22.28 -25.42
N PRO A 108 -17.57 22.11 -26.67
CA PRO A 108 -18.31 22.51 -27.88
C PRO A 108 -19.48 21.60 -28.23
N LEU A 109 -19.58 20.40 -27.66
CA LEU A 109 -20.65 19.46 -27.98
C LEU A 109 -21.97 19.89 -27.30
N PRO A 110 -23.14 19.65 -27.92
CA PRO A 110 -24.45 19.99 -27.34
C PRO A 110 -24.87 19.01 -26.23
N ILE A 111 -24.01 18.84 -25.22
CA ILE A 111 -24.22 17.98 -24.06
C ILE A 111 -24.39 18.86 -22.83
N LYS A 112 -25.38 18.56 -21.99
CA LYS A 112 -25.61 19.33 -20.75
C LYS A 112 -24.41 19.21 -19.79
N PRO A 113 -24.03 20.27 -19.06
CA PRO A 113 -22.85 20.25 -18.17
C PRO A 113 -22.97 19.21 -17.06
N GLU A 114 -24.18 19.06 -16.52
CA GLU A 114 -24.53 18.04 -15.52
C GLU A 114 -24.24 16.61 -16.01
N THR A 115 -24.40 16.36 -17.31
CA THR A 115 -24.15 15.04 -17.92
C THR A 115 -22.66 14.76 -18.06
N ILE A 116 -21.87 15.78 -18.43
CA ILE A 116 -20.41 15.67 -18.51
C ILE A 116 -19.83 15.45 -17.11
N LEU A 117 -20.27 16.25 -16.14
CA LEU A 117 -19.79 16.15 -14.76
C LEU A 117 -20.17 14.80 -14.15
N ALA A 118 -21.40 14.32 -14.35
CA ALA A 118 -21.83 13.01 -13.86
C ALA A 118 -20.99 11.87 -14.48
N ALA A 119 -20.68 11.95 -15.78
CA ALA A 119 -19.87 10.92 -16.45
C ALA A 119 -18.43 10.89 -15.91
N LYS A 120 -17.83 12.06 -15.70
CA LYS A 120 -16.50 12.19 -15.09
C LYS A 120 -16.48 11.78 -13.62
N PHE A 121 -17.51 12.16 -12.86
CA PHE A 121 -17.70 11.75 -11.47
C PHE A 121 -17.76 10.23 -11.35
N GLY A 122 -18.54 9.55 -12.20
CA GLY A 122 -18.61 8.09 -12.20
C GLY A 122 -17.27 7.43 -12.57
N MET A 123 -16.48 8.05 -13.46
CA MET A 123 -15.17 7.52 -13.83
C MET A 123 -14.18 7.62 -12.65
N VAL A 124 -14.21 8.75 -11.93
CA VAL A 124 -13.45 8.94 -10.69
C VAL A 124 -13.91 7.95 -9.61
N LEU A 125 -15.23 7.78 -9.44
CA LEU A 125 -15.84 6.83 -8.50
C LEU A 125 -15.31 5.40 -8.72
N ILE A 126 -15.26 4.93 -9.97
CA ILE A 126 -14.70 3.61 -10.30
C ILE A 126 -13.23 3.51 -9.88
N GLY A 127 -12.45 4.56 -10.12
CA GLY A 127 -11.04 4.60 -9.73
C GLY A 127 -10.82 4.59 -8.22
N GLU A 128 -11.69 5.25 -7.44
CA GLU A 128 -11.59 5.32 -5.98
C GLU A 128 -12.06 4.03 -5.28
N TYR A 129 -12.78 3.11 -5.93
CA TYR A 129 -13.01 1.80 -5.31
C TYR A 129 -11.72 1.00 -5.12
N VAL A 130 -10.69 1.25 -5.94
CA VAL A 130 -9.39 0.59 -5.79
C VAL A 130 -8.73 0.96 -4.45
N THR A 131 -8.97 2.17 -3.94
CA THR A 131 -8.46 2.65 -2.65
C THR A 131 -9.45 2.40 -1.51
N ALA A 132 -10.76 2.48 -1.76
CA ALA A 132 -11.80 2.33 -0.74
C ALA A 132 -12.01 0.87 -0.29
N LEU A 133 -12.03 -0.09 -1.22
CA LEU A 133 -12.35 -1.48 -0.90
C LEU A 133 -11.32 -2.13 0.04
N PRO A 134 -9.99 -2.01 -0.17
CA PRO A 134 -9.01 -2.58 0.75
C PRO A 134 -9.09 -2.02 2.18
N MET A 135 -9.65 -0.83 2.35
CA MET A 135 -9.85 -0.20 3.66
C MET A 135 -11.17 -0.63 4.32
N ALA A 136 -12.28 -0.59 3.57
CA ALA A 136 -13.61 -0.84 4.13
C ALA A 136 -13.93 -2.33 4.31
N VAL A 137 -13.55 -3.18 3.35
CA VAL A 137 -13.96 -4.60 3.31
C VAL A 137 -13.43 -5.37 4.52
N PRO A 138 -12.13 -5.28 4.91
CA PRO A 138 -11.63 -6.01 6.07
C PRO A 138 -12.40 -5.73 7.37
N ALA A 139 -12.75 -4.48 7.64
CA ALA A 139 -13.46 -4.11 8.86
C ALA A 139 -14.86 -4.75 8.95
N VAL A 140 -15.60 -4.72 7.83
CA VAL A 140 -16.93 -5.35 7.72
C VAL A 140 -16.83 -6.87 7.86
N VAL A 141 -15.82 -7.49 7.24
CA VAL A 141 -15.61 -8.94 7.27
C VAL A 141 -15.21 -9.41 8.68
N ILE A 142 -14.28 -8.72 9.34
CA ILE A 142 -13.85 -9.04 10.71
C ILE A 142 -15.03 -9.00 11.68
N TYR A 143 -15.86 -7.95 11.61
CA TYR A 143 -17.06 -7.88 12.43
C TYR A 143 -18.05 -9.01 12.11
N GLY A 144 -18.35 -9.22 10.82
CA GLY A 144 -19.37 -10.19 10.40
C GLY A 144 -19.01 -11.63 10.74
N LEU A 145 -17.73 -12.02 10.59
CA LEU A 145 -17.26 -13.37 10.94
C LEU A 145 -17.29 -13.64 12.45
N ASN A 146 -16.98 -12.63 13.27
CA ASN A 146 -16.88 -12.81 14.72
C ASN A 146 -18.20 -12.63 15.49
N GLN A 147 -19.21 -11.99 14.90
CA GLN A 147 -20.52 -11.73 15.53
C GLN A 147 -21.64 -12.66 15.06
N SER A 148 -21.32 -13.72 14.29
CA SER A 148 -22.30 -14.70 13.78
C SER A 148 -23.53 -14.05 13.09
N VAL A 149 -23.27 -13.05 12.24
CA VAL A 149 -24.32 -12.23 11.61
C VAL A 149 -25.05 -12.98 10.48
N GLY A 150 -26.35 -12.72 10.33
CA GLY A 150 -27.17 -13.29 9.25
C GLY A 150 -26.91 -12.68 7.87
N ILE A 151 -27.48 -13.28 6.82
CA ILE A 151 -27.29 -12.86 5.41
C ILE A 151 -27.67 -11.39 5.13
N PHE A 152 -28.62 -10.85 5.89
CA PHE A 152 -29.08 -9.47 5.75
C PHE A 152 -27.98 -8.44 6.08
N TYR A 153 -27.06 -8.76 7.00
CA TYR A 153 -25.90 -7.93 7.28
C TYR A 153 -25.03 -7.80 6.02
N TRP A 154 -24.66 -8.91 5.38
CA TRP A 154 -23.80 -8.91 4.19
C TRP A 154 -24.40 -8.11 3.04
N LEU A 155 -25.72 -8.19 2.84
CA LEU A 155 -26.43 -7.39 1.84
C LEU A 155 -26.39 -5.89 2.16
N LYS A 156 -26.67 -5.51 3.42
CA LYS A 156 -26.54 -4.11 3.88
C LYS A 156 -25.11 -3.61 3.71
N SER A 157 -24.11 -4.41 4.09
CA SER A 157 -22.70 -4.03 3.98
C SER A 157 -22.26 -3.82 2.53
N ALA A 158 -22.69 -4.68 1.60
CA ALA A 158 -22.41 -4.49 0.18
C ALA A 158 -22.97 -3.14 -0.33
N PHE A 159 -24.18 -2.79 0.10
CA PHE A 159 -24.81 -1.51 -0.25
C PHE A 159 -24.08 -0.30 0.37
N VAL A 160 -23.71 -0.38 1.65
CA VAL A 160 -22.95 0.67 2.35
C VAL A 160 -21.59 0.89 1.68
N ILE A 161 -20.85 -0.19 1.39
CA ILE A 161 -19.53 -0.13 0.73
C ILE A 161 -19.66 0.46 -0.68
N LEU A 162 -20.71 0.10 -1.43
CA LEU A 162 -20.94 0.67 -2.76
C LEU A 162 -21.15 2.18 -2.67
N LEU A 163 -21.92 2.69 -1.71
CA LEU A 163 -22.16 4.13 -1.57
C LEU A 163 -21.04 4.87 -0.83
N LEU A 164 -20.13 4.15 -0.17
CA LEU A 164 -19.07 4.71 0.68
C LEU A 164 -18.25 5.83 0.03
N PRO A 165 -17.72 5.67 -1.20
CA PRO A 165 -16.93 6.74 -1.81
C PRO A 165 -17.78 7.88 -2.37
N VAL A 166 -19.09 7.69 -2.57
CA VAL A 166 -19.97 8.67 -3.24
C VAL A 166 -20.02 9.97 -2.44
N LEU A 167 -20.29 9.90 -1.13
CA LEU A 167 -20.41 11.09 -0.30
C LEU A 167 -19.11 11.90 -0.20
N PRO A 168 -17.96 11.32 0.17
CA PRO A 168 -16.67 12.02 0.14
C PRO A 168 -16.39 12.66 -1.23
N LEU A 169 -16.66 11.95 -2.32
CA LEU A 169 -16.45 12.48 -3.67
C LEU A 169 -17.41 13.61 -4.02
N THR A 170 -18.67 13.59 -3.55
CA THR A 170 -19.58 14.72 -3.76
C THR A 170 -19.09 15.97 -3.05
N LEU A 171 -18.65 15.84 -1.80
CA LEU A 171 -18.07 16.94 -1.03
C LEU A 171 -16.82 17.48 -1.72
N ALA A 172 -15.90 16.60 -2.11
CA ALA A 172 -14.70 16.98 -2.86
C ALA A 172 -15.07 17.66 -4.19
N SER A 173 -16.07 17.17 -4.92
CA SER A 173 -16.52 17.76 -6.19
C SER A 173 -17.07 19.18 -5.99
N ILE A 174 -17.84 19.40 -4.93
CA ILE A 174 -18.36 20.72 -4.57
C ILE A 174 -17.20 21.68 -4.25
N LEU A 175 -16.22 21.23 -3.46
CA LEU A 175 -15.01 22.01 -3.17
C LEU A 175 -14.22 22.34 -4.43
N VAL A 176 -14.07 21.39 -5.36
CA VAL A 176 -13.38 21.60 -6.64
C VAL A 176 -14.13 22.59 -7.52
N ILE A 177 -15.46 22.49 -7.65
CA ILE A 177 -16.26 23.47 -8.41
C ILE A 177 -16.12 24.88 -7.79
N GLY A 178 -16.20 24.99 -6.46
CA GLY A 178 -15.97 26.25 -5.74
C GLY A 178 -14.57 26.83 -5.97
N MET A 179 -13.55 25.96 -5.95
CA MET A 179 -12.18 26.33 -6.29
C MET A 179 -12.07 26.81 -7.74
N MET A 180 -12.65 26.10 -8.71
CA MET A 180 -12.62 26.48 -10.14
C MET A 180 -13.23 27.86 -10.39
N ARG A 181 -14.23 28.24 -9.58
CA ARG A 181 -14.81 29.59 -9.65
C ARG A 181 -13.84 30.67 -9.15
N THR A 182 -13.13 30.39 -8.05
CA THR A 182 -12.21 31.37 -7.43
C THR A 182 -10.84 31.45 -8.11
N THR A 183 -10.37 30.36 -8.75
CA THR A 183 -9.11 30.34 -9.51
C THR A 183 -9.12 31.32 -10.68
N GLY A 184 -10.29 31.62 -11.26
CA GLY A 184 -10.44 32.61 -12.34
C GLY A 184 -9.94 34.01 -11.95
N LEU A 185 -10.00 34.36 -10.67
CA LEU A 185 -9.54 35.64 -10.13
C LEU A 185 -8.05 35.65 -9.73
N ALA A 186 -7.40 34.48 -9.67
CA ALA A 186 -6.04 34.37 -9.19
C ALA A 186 -5.00 34.76 -10.26
N ARG A 187 -4.02 35.59 -9.87
CA ARG A 187 -2.90 36.02 -10.74
C ARG A 187 -2.04 34.85 -11.23
N ASN A 188 -1.86 33.83 -10.39
CA ASN A 188 -1.17 32.58 -10.76
C ASN A 188 -2.04 31.39 -10.39
N ARG A 189 -2.85 30.95 -11.36
CA ARG A 189 -3.89 29.92 -11.20
C ARG A 189 -3.31 28.59 -10.75
N GLU A 190 -2.18 28.20 -11.33
CA GLU A 190 -1.52 26.93 -11.02
C GLU A 190 -1.11 26.86 -9.54
N ARG A 191 -0.47 27.92 -9.04
CA ARG A 191 -0.08 28.03 -7.63
C ARG A 191 -1.28 28.12 -6.69
N PHE A 192 -2.33 28.83 -7.09
CA PHE A 192 -3.56 28.93 -6.31
C PHE A 192 -4.23 27.56 -6.12
N THR A 193 -4.29 26.74 -7.18
CA THR A 193 -4.85 25.38 -7.08
C THR A 193 -4.07 24.50 -6.11
N VAL A 194 -2.73 24.57 -6.14
CA VAL A 194 -1.87 23.84 -5.19
C VAL A 194 -2.10 24.34 -3.76
N LEU A 195 -2.11 25.66 -3.56
CA LEU A 195 -2.34 26.28 -2.26
C LEU A 195 -3.73 25.93 -1.70
N PHE A 196 -4.76 25.90 -2.55
CA PHE A 196 -6.11 25.52 -2.16
C PHE A 196 -6.16 24.08 -1.65
N GLY A 197 -5.53 23.13 -2.35
CA GLY A 197 -5.47 21.74 -1.87
C GLY A 197 -4.74 21.61 -0.53
N VAL A 198 -3.62 22.32 -0.35
CA VAL A 198 -2.90 22.36 0.93
C VAL A 198 -3.74 23.03 2.02
N LEU A 199 -4.49 24.08 1.69
CA LEU A 199 -5.37 24.79 2.62
C LEU A 199 -6.56 23.94 3.06
N VAL A 200 -7.19 23.20 2.14
CA VAL A 200 -8.27 22.26 2.48
C VAL A 200 -7.75 21.18 3.43
N LEU A 201 -6.56 20.65 3.17
CA LEU A 201 -5.90 19.72 4.09
C LEU A 201 -5.63 20.40 5.44
N ALA A 202 -5.01 21.58 5.46
CA ALA A 202 -4.76 22.34 6.69
C ALA A 202 -6.04 22.61 7.49
N LEU A 203 -7.14 22.92 6.81
CA LEU A 203 -8.44 23.16 7.44
C LEU A 203 -9.00 21.91 8.12
N VAL A 204 -8.93 20.74 7.46
CA VAL A 204 -9.34 19.45 8.06
C VAL A 204 -8.58 19.23 9.37
N LEU A 205 -7.31 19.63 9.43
CA LEU A 205 -6.44 19.43 10.57
C LEU A 205 -6.63 20.43 11.69
N VAL A 206 -6.79 21.71 11.35
CA VAL A 206 -7.11 22.74 12.33
C VAL A 206 -8.47 22.44 12.95
N MET A 207 -9.45 22.03 12.15
CA MET A 207 -10.73 21.55 12.67
C MET A 207 -10.53 20.35 13.57
N GLN A 208 -9.78 19.32 13.15
CA GLN A 208 -9.56 18.14 13.97
C GLN A 208 -8.81 18.44 15.28
N TRP A 209 -7.81 19.33 15.25
CA TRP A 209 -7.03 19.76 16.40
C TRP A 209 -7.85 20.61 17.37
N HIS A 210 -8.57 21.60 16.86
CA HIS A 210 -9.46 22.43 17.68
C HIS A 210 -10.53 21.57 18.34
N LEU A 211 -11.14 20.65 17.59
CA LEU A 211 -12.15 19.73 18.10
C LEU A 211 -11.53 18.67 19.04
N GLY A 212 -10.28 18.26 18.83
CA GLY A 212 -9.54 17.35 19.72
C GLY A 212 -9.36 17.95 21.12
N ARG A 213 -9.01 19.23 21.19
CA ARG A 213 -8.92 19.97 22.47
C ARG A 213 -10.26 20.22 23.15
N THR A 214 -11.33 20.40 22.37
CA THR A 214 -12.68 20.48 22.96
C THR A 214 -13.17 19.15 23.55
N GLY A 215 -12.40 18.06 23.40
CA GLY A 215 -12.61 16.84 24.18
C GLY A 215 -12.13 16.98 25.63
N ASP A 216 -11.00 17.63 25.87
CA ASP A 216 -10.42 17.74 27.22
C ASP A 216 -11.29 18.58 28.17
N ASP A 217 -12.06 19.55 27.66
CA ASP A 217 -12.93 20.42 28.47
C ASP A 217 -14.34 19.83 28.73
N PHE A 218 -14.70 18.70 28.12
CA PHE A 218 -16.06 18.10 28.21
C PHE A 218 -16.09 16.62 28.63
N LEU A 219 -14.93 16.05 28.98
CA LEU A 219 -14.78 14.63 29.29
C LEU A 219 -14.59 14.44 30.80
N ASP A 220 -15.64 14.66 31.59
CA ASP A 220 -15.68 14.13 32.95
C ASP A 220 -15.56 12.59 32.85
N PRO A 221 -14.53 11.96 33.46
CA PRO A 221 -14.32 10.51 33.37
C PRO A 221 -15.54 9.68 33.79
N SER A 222 -16.39 10.25 34.67
CA SER A 222 -17.65 9.67 35.12
C SER A 222 -18.73 9.65 34.02
N GLN A 223 -18.81 10.67 33.15
CA GLN A 223 -19.81 10.71 32.07
C GLN A 223 -19.47 9.75 30.94
N ILE A 224 -18.18 9.58 30.61
CA ILE A 224 -17.72 8.60 29.62
C ILE A 224 -17.99 7.18 30.14
N LEU A 225 -17.70 6.93 31.41
CA LEU A 225 -17.96 5.64 32.04
C LEU A 225 -19.46 5.31 32.00
N ASN A 226 -20.32 6.28 32.29
CA ASN A 226 -21.77 6.12 32.19
C ASN A 226 -22.23 5.90 30.73
N GLU A 227 -21.71 6.64 29.75
CA GLU A 227 -22.03 6.41 28.32
C GLU A 227 -21.51 5.06 27.78
N LEU A 228 -20.38 4.58 28.30
CA LEU A 228 -19.82 3.26 27.96
C LEU A 228 -20.68 2.11 28.50
N ILE A 229 -21.31 2.31 29.67
CA ILE A 229 -22.18 1.34 30.33
C ILE A 229 -23.60 1.37 29.74
N ASP A 230 -24.15 2.55 29.46
CA ASP A 230 -25.54 2.72 29.04
C ASP A 230 -25.79 2.58 27.54
N ASN A 231 -24.76 2.77 26.70
CA ASN A 231 -24.92 2.78 25.24
C ASN A 231 -23.96 1.81 24.55
N PRO A 232 -24.46 0.72 23.92
CA PRO A 232 -23.61 -0.28 23.26
C PRO A 232 -22.84 0.25 22.04
N ASN A 233 -23.15 1.47 21.59
CA ASN A 233 -22.48 2.15 20.47
C ASN A 233 -21.86 3.51 20.86
N SER A 234 -21.60 3.77 22.15
CA SER A 234 -21.05 5.07 22.58
C SER A 234 -19.71 5.38 21.92
N LEU A 235 -18.79 4.41 21.77
CA LEU A 235 -17.52 4.64 21.10
C LEU A 235 -17.66 4.85 19.60
N ILE A 236 -18.64 4.19 18.95
CA ILE A 236 -18.97 4.46 17.54
C ILE A 236 -19.44 5.91 17.42
N ASN A 237 -20.35 6.33 18.30
CA ASN A 237 -20.86 7.70 18.32
C ASN A 237 -19.73 8.71 18.54
N LEU A 238 -18.80 8.46 19.46
CA LEU A 238 -17.65 9.33 19.71
C LEU A 238 -16.71 9.43 18.49
N LEU A 239 -16.33 8.29 17.90
CA LEU A 239 -15.42 8.23 16.75
C LEU A 239 -16.00 8.93 15.50
N SER A 240 -17.31 8.75 15.30
CA SER A 240 -17.98 9.13 14.05
C SER A 240 -18.87 10.36 14.16
N ARG A 241 -19.02 10.99 15.34
CA ARG A 241 -19.83 12.22 15.55
C ARG A 241 -19.48 13.33 14.56
N ARG A 242 -18.20 13.43 14.20
CA ARG A 242 -17.65 14.47 13.31
C ARG A 242 -17.77 14.13 11.83
N PHE A 243 -18.08 12.87 11.51
CA PHE A 243 -18.39 12.39 10.17
C PHE A 243 -19.78 11.72 10.19
N PRO A 244 -20.88 12.50 10.25
CA PRO A 244 -22.24 11.97 10.37
C PRO A 244 -22.59 10.87 9.35
N PRO A 245 -22.14 10.95 8.08
CA PRO A 245 -22.34 9.84 7.14
C PRO A 245 -21.60 8.56 7.51
N ALA A 246 -20.36 8.66 8.01
CA ALA A 246 -19.61 7.50 8.52
C ALA A 246 -20.35 6.88 9.71
N ARG A 247 -20.91 7.72 10.59
CA ARG A 247 -21.70 7.31 11.75
C ARG A 247 -22.94 6.54 11.36
N TRP A 248 -23.75 7.09 10.45
CA TRP A 248 -24.95 6.41 9.98
C TRP A 248 -24.61 5.12 9.24
N ALA A 249 -23.52 5.11 8.46
CA ALA A 249 -23.04 3.90 7.81
C ALA A 249 -22.57 2.83 8.81
N SER A 250 -21.83 3.21 9.86
CA SER A 250 -21.38 2.26 10.88
C SER A 250 -22.54 1.74 11.72
N LEU A 251 -23.43 2.62 12.18
CA LEU A 251 -24.62 2.24 12.96
C LEU A 251 -25.61 1.39 12.14
N ALA A 252 -25.76 1.66 10.83
CA ALA A 252 -26.59 0.83 9.95
C ALA A 252 -26.11 -0.64 9.89
N LEU A 253 -24.82 -0.87 10.15
CA LEU A 253 -24.21 -2.20 10.14
C LEU A 253 -24.08 -2.81 11.53
N SER A 254 -23.81 -2.01 12.57
CA SER A 254 -23.64 -2.50 13.94
C SER A 254 -24.95 -2.66 14.72
N ASP A 255 -25.98 -1.86 14.41
CA ASP A 255 -27.28 -1.96 15.07
C ASP A 255 -28.13 -3.11 14.54
N GLN A 256 -29.03 -3.56 15.41
CA GLN A 256 -30.00 -4.61 15.12
C GLN A 256 -31.42 -4.05 14.94
N GLY A 257 -32.26 -4.76 14.20
CA GLY A 257 -33.67 -4.40 14.01
C GLY A 257 -33.90 -3.10 13.21
N ILE A 258 -34.97 -2.38 13.54
CA ILE A 258 -35.49 -1.22 12.80
C ILE A 258 -34.52 -0.02 12.85
N THR A 259 -33.82 0.18 13.96
CA THR A 259 -32.84 1.28 14.12
C THR A 259 -31.74 1.20 13.06
N SER A 260 -31.27 -0.01 12.75
CA SER A 260 -30.28 -0.25 11.69
C SER A 260 -30.79 0.19 10.31
N VAL A 261 -32.08 0.00 10.02
CA VAL A 261 -32.71 0.41 8.76
C VAL A 261 -32.88 1.93 8.71
N ILE A 262 -33.25 2.56 9.82
CA ILE A 262 -33.35 4.02 9.92
C ILE A 262 -31.98 4.68 9.66
N HIS A 263 -30.90 4.16 10.25
CA HIS A 263 -29.55 4.66 9.98
C HIS A 263 -29.14 4.46 8.52
N LEU A 264 -29.52 3.34 7.91
CA LEU A 264 -29.29 3.12 6.48
C LEU A 264 -30.05 4.14 5.61
N LEU A 265 -31.28 4.48 5.98
CA LEU A 265 -32.09 5.49 5.28
C LEU A 265 -31.50 6.90 5.44
N PHE A 266 -30.99 7.27 6.62
CA PHE A 266 -30.28 8.54 6.79
C PHE A 266 -29.00 8.61 5.95
N TYR A 267 -28.24 7.51 5.91
CA TYR A 267 -27.07 7.41 5.06
C TYR A 267 -27.40 7.54 3.57
N LEU A 268 -28.45 6.84 3.11
CA LEU A 268 -28.92 6.95 1.73
C LEU A 268 -29.44 8.35 1.41
N GLY A 269 -30.27 8.92 2.28
CA GLY A 269 -30.85 10.25 2.14
C GLY A 269 -29.77 11.32 2.02
N SER A 270 -28.75 11.29 2.89
CA SER A 270 -27.62 12.21 2.81
C SER A 270 -26.83 12.07 1.50
N THR A 271 -26.63 10.83 1.02
CA THR A 271 -25.98 10.57 -0.28
C THR A 271 -26.77 11.17 -1.44
N LEU A 272 -28.09 10.98 -1.45
CA LEU A 272 -28.97 11.51 -2.49
C LEU A 272 -29.03 13.05 -2.47
N ILE A 273 -29.11 13.65 -1.28
CA ILE A 273 -29.07 15.11 -1.11
C ILE A 273 -27.75 15.67 -1.63
N GLY A 274 -26.61 15.04 -1.28
CA GLY A 274 -25.29 15.44 -1.76
C GLY A 274 -25.17 15.38 -3.29
N LEU A 275 -25.67 14.32 -3.91
CA LEU A 275 -25.70 14.18 -5.37
C LEU A 275 -26.62 15.22 -6.03
N ALA A 276 -27.80 15.47 -5.47
CA ALA A 276 -28.74 16.47 -5.98
C ALA A 276 -28.14 17.89 -5.90
N LEU A 277 -27.48 18.21 -4.79
CA LEU A 277 -26.75 19.48 -4.62
C LEU A 277 -25.61 19.60 -5.63
N LEU A 278 -24.82 18.54 -5.82
CA LEU A 278 -23.75 18.52 -6.82
C LEU A 278 -24.30 18.77 -8.23
N GLN A 279 -25.39 18.11 -8.63
CA GLN A 279 -26.02 18.32 -9.93
C GLN A 279 -26.53 19.76 -10.09
N ARG A 280 -27.11 20.35 -9.03
CA ARG A 280 -27.54 21.75 -9.05
C ARG A 280 -26.36 22.70 -9.23
N LEU A 281 -25.29 22.51 -8.48
CA LEU A 281 -24.07 23.33 -8.58
C LEU A 281 -23.37 23.14 -9.94
N ALA A 282 -23.39 21.93 -10.49
CA ALA A 282 -22.86 21.64 -11.81
C ALA A 282 -23.60 22.43 -12.90
N ARG A 283 -24.93 22.46 -12.86
CA ARG A 283 -25.75 23.27 -13.79
C ARG A 283 -25.42 24.75 -13.70
N LEU A 284 -25.27 25.27 -12.48
CA LEU A 284 -25.13 26.70 -12.23
C LEU A 284 -23.72 27.21 -12.52
N PHE A 285 -22.67 26.43 -12.25
CA PHE A 285 -21.30 26.96 -12.20
C PHE A 285 -20.30 26.27 -13.13
N PHE A 286 -20.57 25.05 -13.61
CA PHE A 286 -19.54 24.26 -14.30
C PHE A 286 -19.07 24.91 -15.61
N TYR A 287 -19.99 25.28 -16.50
CA TYR A 287 -19.59 25.90 -17.78
C TYR A 287 -19.03 27.31 -17.61
N ASP A 288 -19.62 28.13 -16.73
CA ASP A 288 -19.09 29.46 -16.43
C ASP A 288 -17.64 29.37 -15.95
N SER A 289 -17.32 28.45 -15.04
CA SER A 289 -15.96 28.23 -14.58
C SER A 289 -15.01 27.73 -15.68
N LEU A 290 -15.50 26.95 -16.65
CA LEU A 290 -14.69 26.42 -17.76
C LEU A 290 -14.46 27.44 -18.88
N LEU A 291 -15.44 28.30 -19.18
CA LEU A 291 -15.31 29.34 -20.22
C LEU A 291 -14.29 30.42 -19.81
N HIS A 292 -14.11 30.66 -18.50
CA HIS A 292 -13.01 31.46 -17.97
C HIS A 292 -11.63 30.79 -18.16
N HIS A 293 -11.59 29.48 -18.41
CA HIS A 293 -10.37 28.71 -18.70
C HIS A 293 -9.88 28.95 -20.13
N THR A 294 -10.79 28.92 -21.11
CA THR A 294 -10.49 29.15 -22.54
C THR A 294 -10.35 30.64 -22.91
N SER A 295 -11.01 31.55 -22.19
CA SER A 295 -11.02 32.99 -22.49
C SER A 295 -9.81 33.77 -21.95
N ALA A 296 -8.84 33.09 -21.33
CA ALA A 296 -7.64 33.74 -20.84
C ALA A 296 -6.81 34.26 -22.03
N LYS A 297 -6.84 35.59 -22.24
CA LYS A 297 -5.91 36.33 -23.11
C LYS A 297 -4.53 35.68 -22.98
N LYS A 298 -4.10 34.93 -24.00
CA LYS A 298 -2.70 34.55 -24.18
C LYS A 298 -1.94 35.86 -24.18
N ARG A 299 -1.32 36.22 -23.05
CA ARG A 299 -0.34 37.28 -23.01
C ARG A 299 0.76 36.80 -23.95
N ARG A 300 0.74 37.29 -25.19
CA ARG A 300 1.84 37.16 -26.13
C ARG A 300 3.02 37.84 -25.43
N HIS A 301 3.83 37.07 -24.72
CA HIS A 301 5.15 37.52 -24.33
C HIS A 301 5.88 37.80 -25.65
N ARG A 302 6.14 39.09 -25.93
CA ARG A 302 6.99 39.48 -27.06
C ARG A 302 8.37 38.91 -26.75
N LEU A 303 8.95 38.15 -27.69
CA LEU A 303 10.25 37.50 -27.51
C LEU A 303 11.38 38.46 -27.09
N GLY A 304 11.25 39.75 -27.41
CA GLY A 304 12.23 40.79 -27.07
C GLY A 304 12.37 41.12 -25.57
N ASP A 305 11.42 40.71 -24.72
CA ASP A 305 11.40 41.04 -23.27
C ASP A 305 12.15 40.01 -22.39
N LEU A 306 12.66 38.93 -23.02
CA LEU A 306 13.31 37.81 -22.33
C LEU A 306 14.83 37.98 -22.18
N SER A 307 15.49 38.78 -23.02
CA SER A 307 16.95 38.89 -23.06
C SER A 307 17.57 39.45 -21.76
N GLY A 308 16.87 40.35 -21.06
CA GLY A 308 17.32 40.92 -19.78
C GLY A 308 17.12 40.03 -18.55
N HIS A 309 16.35 38.94 -18.66
CA HIS A 309 15.95 38.09 -17.53
C HIS A 309 16.60 36.69 -17.56
N LEU A 310 17.41 36.38 -18.58
CA LEU A 310 18.09 35.10 -18.74
C LEU A 310 19.42 35.11 -17.97
N ARG A 311 19.44 34.49 -16.79
CA ARG A 311 20.70 34.22 -16.07
C ARG A 311 21.35 32.96 -16.62
N ALA A 312 22.62 33.05 -16.99
CA ALA A 312 23.44 31.88 -17.33
C ALA A 312 23.48 30.91 -16.12
N ARG A 313 23.17 29.64 -16.35
CA ARG A 313 23.27 28.56 -15.36
C ARG A 313 24.10 27.44 -15.96
N SER A 314 24.73 26.63 -15.11
CA SER A 314 25.36 25.40 -15.59
C SER A 314 24.30 24.50 -16.27
N PRO A 315 24.66 23.69 -17.28
CA PRO A 315 23.71 22.82 -17.98
C PRO A 315 22.91 21.92 -17.01
N LEU A 316 23.59 21.33 -16.02
CA LEU A 316 22.95 20.46 -15.02
C LEU A 316 21.96 21.23 -14.14
N THR A 317 22.32 22.43 -13.66
CA THR A 317 21.44 23.26 -12.83
C THR A 317 20.24 23.78 -13.63
N ALA A 318 20.42 24.08 -14.92
CA ALA A 318 19.33 24.45 -15.81
C ALA A 318 18.32 23.29 -15.99
N LEU A 319 18.83 22.07 -16.18
CA LEU A 319 18.02 20.86 -16.29
C LEU A 319 17.29 20.53 -14.97
N ILE A 320 17.96 20.62 -13.82
CA ILE A 320 17.30 20.42 -12.50
C ILE A 320 16.21 21.48 -12.29
N HIS A 321 16.46 22.74 -12.66
CA HIS A 321 15.44 23.77 -12.54
C HIS A 321 14.26 23.53 -13.48
N ARG A 322 14.51 23.00 -14.68
CA ARG A 322 13.44 22.59 -15.59
C ARG A 322 12.55 21.51 -14.96
N GLU A 323 13.11 20.53 -14.26
CA GLU A 323 12.32 19.51 -13.55
C GLU A 323 11.42 20.11 -12.46
N TRP A 324 11.94 21.07 -11.69
CA TRP A 324 11.13 21.82 -10.73
C TRP A 324 10.00 22.58 -11.41
N GLN A 325 10.25 23.22 -12.56
CA GLN A 325 9.22 23.93 -13.30
C GLN A 325 8.17 22.98 -13.88
N LEU A 326 8.57 21.83 -14.43
CA LEU A 326 7.65 20.80 -14.93
C LEU A 326 6.73 20.29 -13.82
N LEU A 327 7.26 20.07 -12.62
CA LEU A 327 6.48 19.61 -11.48
C LEU A 327 5.58 20.70 -10.89
N SER A 328 6.10 21.92 -10.69
CA SER A 328 5.39 22.99 -9.98
C SER A 328 4.36 23.75 -10.83
N ARG A 329 4.56 23.82 -12.16
CA ARG A 329 3.63 24.48 -13.08
C ARG A 329 2.45 23.59 -13.48
N ASN A 330 2.53 22.28 -13.22
CA ASN A 330 1.39 21.40 -13.40
C ASN A 330 0.77 21.12 -12.02
N PRO A 331 -0.40 21.69 -11.68
CA PRO A 331 -0.95 21.57 -10.34
C PRO A 331 -1.26 20.13 -9.94
N VAL A 332 -1.59 19.25 -10.89
CA VAL A 332 -1.79 17.83 -10.60
C VAL A 332 -0.49 17.18 -10.11
N PHE A 333 0.63 17.47 -10.78
CA PHE A 333 1.94 16.96 -10.39
C PHE A 333 2.39 17.56 -9.06
N ALA A 334 2.23 18.87 -8.90
CA ALA A 334 2.58 19.57 -7.67
C ALA A 334 1.75 19.10 -6.47
N MET A 335 0.45 18.87 -6.66
CA MET A 335 -0.44 18.34 -5.62
C MET A 335 -0.10 16.90 -5.25
N ASN A 336 0.26 16.06 -6.22
CA ASN A 336 0.71 14.70 -5.92
C ASN A 336 2.03 14.70 -5.11
N ALA A 337 2.98 15.55 -5.48
CA ALA A 337 4.20 15.76 -4.71
C ALA A 337 3.91 16.34 -3.30
N ALA A 338 3.00 17.32 -3.21
CA ALA A 338 2.58 17.89 -1.94
C ALA A 338 1.89 16.86 -1.04
N ALA A 339 1.04 15.99 -1.59
CA ALA A 339 0.45 14.89 -0.84
C ALA A 339 1.52 13.95 -0.28
N ASN A 340 2.55 13.63 -1.06
CA ASN A 340 3.67 12.82 -0.56
C ASN A 340 4.45 13.51 0.59
N ILE A 341 4.56 14.84 0.56
CA ILE A 341 5.29 15.62 1.58
C ILE A 341 4.47 15.82 2.85
N PHE A 342 3.20 16.23 2.71
CA PHE A 342 2.41 16.74 3.84
C PHE A 342 1.45 15.72 4.43
N LEU A 343 1.04 14.69 3.69
CA LEU A 343 0.03 13.74 4.17
C LEU A 343 0.58 12.73 5.20
N PRO A 344 1.76 12.12 5.01
CA PRO A 344 2.32 11.20 6.01
C PRO A 344 2.65 11.83 7.39
N PRO A 345 3.38 12.96 7.49
CA PRO A 345 3.69 13.55 8.80
C PRO A 345 2.41 13.96 9.51
N LEU A 346 1.39 14.28 8.73
CA LEU A 346 0.10 14.60 9.25
C LEU A 346 -0.61 13.41 9.91
N PHE A 347 -0.69 12.28 9.22
CA PHE A 347 -1.27 11.06 9.80
C PHE A 347 -0.50 10.60 11.04
N ILE A 348 0.81 10.84 11.12
CA ILE A 348 1.62 10.53 12.30
C ILE A 348 1.31 11.49 13.46
N ALA A 349 1.10 12.78 13.18
CA ALA A 349 0.82 13.78 14.21
C ALA A 349 -0.61 13.70 14.78
N LEU A 350 -1.58 13.28 13.98
CA LEU A 350 -3.01 13.29 14.33
C LEU A 350 -3.36 12.55 15.64
N PRO A 351 -2.89 11.32 15.90
CA PRO A 351 -3.20 10.61 17.15
C PRO A 351 -2.57 11.26 18.40
N VAL A 352 -1.42 11.92 18.24
CA VAL A 352 -0.65 12.51 19.35
C VAL A 352 -1.29 13.81 19.83
N LEU A 353 -1.83 14.58 18.87
CA LEU A 353 -2.60 15.78 19.13
C LEU A 353 -3.96 15.49 19.78
N ALA A 354 -4.37 14.23 19.88
CA ALA A 354 -5.67 13.78 20.40
C ALA A 354 -5.61 13.16 21.82
N GLY A 355 -4.56 13.43 22.61
CA GLY A 355 -4.50 13.04 24.04
C GLY A 355 -3.58 11.84 24.36
N GLY A 356 -2.34 11.86 23.85
CA GLY A 356 -1.44 10.72 23.74
C GLY A 356 -0.73 10.19 25.01
N GLU A 357 -1.45 9.79 26.04
CA GLU A 357 -0.89 9.00 27.18
C GLU A 357 -0.44 7.59 26.70
N GLN A 358 -1.19 6.96 25.79
CA GLN A 358 -0.90 5.63 25.23
C GLN A 358 0.43 5.55 24.47
N PHE A 359 0.97 6.69 24.02
CA PHE A 359 2.26 6.77 23.34
C PHE A 359 3.45 6.74 24.30
N ALA A 360 3.25 6.96 25.61
CA ALA A 360 4.35 6.91 26.59
C ALA A 360 4.95 5.50 26.70
N ALA A 361 4.11 4.46 26.74
CA ALA A 361 4.56 3.07 26.76
C ALA A 361 5.29 2.68 25.45
N LEU A 362 4.74 3.08 24.30
CA LEU A 362 5.35 2.82 23.00
C LEU A 362 6.71 3.54 22.86
N ARG A 363 6.84 4.78 23.35
CA ARG A 363 8.12 5.52 23.39
C ARG A 363 9.21 4.74 24.12
N LEU A 364 8.87 4.18 25.29
CA LEU A 364 9.82 3.46 26.12
C LEU A 364 10.27 2.16 25.45
N VAL A 365 9.33 1.39 24.87
CA VAL A 365 9.63 0.15 24.13
C VAL A 365 10.50 0.42 22.91
N LEU A 366 10.17 1.44 22.10
CA LEU A 366 10.93 1.79 20.88
C LEU A 366 12.37 2.22 21.16
N SER A 367 12.67 2.67 22.37
CA SER A 367 14.00 3.08 22.80
C SER A 367 14.86 1.94 23.36
N THR A 368 14.29 0.75 23.56
CA THR A 368 15.04 -0.41 24.08
C THR A 368 16.01 -0.97 23.01
N PRO A 369 17.18 -1.52 23.41
CA PRO A 369 18.21 -1.99 22.47
C PRO A 369 17.75 -2.93 21.33
N PRO A 370 16.89 -3.94 21.56
CA PRO A 370 16.44 -4.81 20.47
C PRO A 370 15.54 -4.06 19.48
N PHE A 371 14.67 -3.16 19.96
CA PHE A 371 13.78 -2.38 19.11
C PHE A 371 14.50 -1.21 18.40
N ALA A 372 15.55 -0.65 19.00
CA ALA A 372 16.33 0.45 18.44
C ALA A 372 16.94 0.12 17.07
N LEU A 373 17.43 -1.12 16.90
CA LEU A 373 17.91 -1.60 15.59
C LEU A 373 16.79 -1.62 14.55
N TRP A 374 15.62 -2.16 14.91
CA TRP A 374 14.45 -2.23 14.02
C TRP A 374 13.88 -0.86 13.69
N VAL A 375 13.91 0.10 14.63
CA VAL A 375 13.54 1.50 14.37
C VAL A 375 14.47 2.11 13.33
N THR A 376 15.79 1.89 13.47
CA THR A 376 16.80 2.40 12.52
C THR A 376 16.59 1.82 11.12
N LEU A 377 16.40 0.49 11.03
CA LEU A 377 16.13 -0.20 9.77
C LEU A 377 14.77 0.21 9.17
N GLY A 378 13.77 0.48 10.02
CA GLY A 378 12.45 0.98 9.61
C GLY A 378 12.53 2.37 9.01
N ILE A 379 13.30 3.29 9.60
CA ILE A 379 13.60 4.61 9.02
C ILE A 379 14.29 4.45 7.66
N ALA A 380 15.28 3.55 7.56
CA ALA A 380 15.97 3.31 6.30
C ALA A 380 15.04 2.76 5.20
N ALA A 381 14.19 1.79 5.56
CA ALA A 381 13.19 1.23 4.66
C ALA A 381 12.17 2.28 4.21
N PHE A 382 11.72 3.16 5.11
CA PHE A 382 10.80 4.25 4.79
C PHE A 382 11.38 5.18 3.70
N PHE A 383 12.64 5.61 3.87
CA PHE A 383 13.33 6.42 2.87
C PHE A 383 13.43 5.70 1.52
N ALA A 384 13.81 4.41 1.52
CA ALA A 384 13.92 3.63 0.30
C ALA A 384 12.58 3.47 -0.43
N LEU A 385 11.48 3.26 0.30
CA LEU A 385 10.15 3.08 -0.28
C LEU A 385 9.51 4.39 -0.76
N SER A 386 10.01 5.56 -0.34
CA SER A 386 9.47 6.86 -0.76
C SER A 386 9.51 7.08 -2.28
N ALA A 387 10.53 6.56 -2.97
CA ALA A 387 10.69 6.71 -4.43
C ALA A 387 9.53 6.09 -5.23
N PRO A 388 9.25 4.77 -5.15
CA PRO A 388 8.16 4.16 -5.89
C PRO A 388 6.77 4.66 -5.45
N MET A 389 6.60 5.02 -4.16
CA MET A 389 5.32 5.51 -3.63
C MET A 389 4.96 6.93 -4.08
N SER A 390 5.96 7.77 -4.32
CA SER A 390 5.75 9.17 -4.72
C SER A 390 5.33 9.37 -6.18
N ALA A 391 5.51 8.36 -7.02
CA ALA A 391 5.43 8.45 -8.48
C ALA A 391 6.37 9.49 -9.16
N ILE A 392 7.25 10.19 -8.43
CA ILE A 392 8.10 11.26 -8.98
C ILE A 392 9.18 10.70 -9.92
N PRO A 393 10.03 9.73 -9.50
CA PRO A 393 11.04 9.15 -10.38
C PRO A 393 10.46 8.17 -11.41
N THR A 394 9.39 7.44 -11.06
CA THR A 394 8.71 6.47 -11.95
C THR A 394 7.89 7.11 -13.06
N SER A 395 7.78 8.45 -13.07
CA SER A 395 7.13 9.22 -14.14
C SER A 395 7.97 10.38 -14.65
N ALA A 396 9.27 10.49 -14.29
CA ALA A 396 10.05 11.68 -14.61
C ALA A 396 10.23 11.95 -16.12
N VAL A 397 10.29 10.91 -16.94
CA VAL A 397 10.29 11.01 -18.41
C VAL A 397 8.86 11.05 -18.93
N SER A 398 7.98 10.21 -18.37
CA SER A 398 6.55 10.17 -18.75
C SER A 398 5.81 11.51 -18.56
N ARG A 399 6.16 12.28 -17.52
CA ARG A 399 5.58 13.60 -17.20
C ARG A 399 5.83 14.65 -18.27
N GLU A 400 6.82 14.45 -19.14
CA GLU A 400 7.05 15.35 -20.27
C GLU A 400 6.01 15.18 -21.39
N GLY A 401 5.36 14.01 -21.45
CA GLY A 401 4.30 13.72 -22.40
C GLY A 401 4.72 14.00 -23.86
N ARG A 402 3.82 14.64 -24.60
CA ARG A 402 4.03 15.02 -26.00
C ARG A 402 5.18 16.01 -26.21
N LEU A 403 5.68 16.67 -25.16
CA LEU A 403 6.79 17.63 -25.24
C LEU A 403 8.17 16.97 -25.12
N PHE A 404 8.25 15.63 -24.99
CA PHE A 404 9.52 14.91 -24.88
C PHE A 404 10.47 15.14 -26.07
N TRP A 405 9.95 15.48 -27.26
CA TRP A 405 10.78 15.84 -28.41
C TRP A 405 11.70 17.05 -28.12
N ILE A 406 11.27 17.97 -27.24
CA ILE A 406 12.09 19.11 -26.82
C ILE A 406 13.34 18.59 -26.08
N SER A 407 13.19 17.62 -25.17
CA SER A 407 14.33 17.02 -24.46
C SER A 407 15.34 16.36 -25.39
N ARG A 408 14.89 15.83 -26.53
CA ARG A 408 15.80 15.28 -27.55
C ARG A 408 16.54 16.35 -28.34
N SER A 409 15.98 17.56 -28.43
CA SER A 409 16.59 18.69 -29.15
C SER A 409 17.55 19.52 -28.28
N ILE A 410 17.50 19.37 -26.95
CA ILE A 410 18.39 20.08 -26.04
C ILE A 410 19.84 19.61 -26.29
N PRO A 411 20.81 20.53 -26.42
CA PRO A 411 22.22 20.22 -26.63
C PRO A 411 22.91 19.75 -25.32
N ALA A 412 22.33 18.75 -24.66
CA ALA A 412 22.86 18.12 -23.45
C ALA A 412 22.76 16.60 -23.62
N THR A 413 23.77 15.86 -23.15
CA THR A 413 23.77 14.41 -23.31
C THR A 413 22.60 13.78 -22.56
N PRO A 414 22.00 12.68 -23.08
CA PRO A 414 20.92 11.98 -22.38
C PRO A 414 21.27 11.60 -20.93
N GLN A 415 22.53 11.28 -20.68
CA GLN A 415 23.07 10.99 -19.35
C GLN A 415 22.94 12.20 -18.41
N GLN A 416 23.29 13.41 -18.88
CA GLN A 416 23.16 14.63 -18.10
C GLN A 416 21.69 14.95 -17.79
N GLN A 417 20.77 14.68 -18.74
CA GLN A 417 19.33 14.87 -18.52
C GLN A 417 18.76 13.89 -17.50
N LEU A 418 19.15 12.60 -17.57
CA LEU A 418 18.74 11.60 -16.59
C LEU A 418 19.34 11.84 -15.21
N LEU A 419 20.60 12.29 -15.15
CA LEU A 419 21.24 12.66 -13.89
C LEU A 419 20.52 13.86 -13.24
N ALA A 420 20.15 14.87 -14.02
CA ALA A 420 19.36 16.01 -13.51
C ALA A 420 18.01 15.56 -12.92
N LYS A 421 17.30 14.66 -13.61
CA LYS A 421 16.04 14.06 -13.13
C LYS A 421 16.24 13.28 -11.84
N MET A 422 17.32 12.52 -11.73
CA MET A 422 17.66 11.76 -10.54
C MET A 422 17.97 12.68 -9.36
N ILE A 423 18.86 13.67 -9.53
CA ILE A 423 19.22 14.63 -8.49
C ILE A 423 17.99 15.37 -7.98
N PHE A 424 17.14 15.83 -8.90
CA PHE A 424 15.88 16.48 -8.56
C PHE A 424 14.97 15.58 -7.71
N SER A 425 14.77 14.32 -8.15
CA SER A 425 13.89 13.37 -7.47
C SER A 425 14.42 13.00 -6.09
N VAL A 426 15.71 12.68 -5.99
CA VAL A 426 16.37 12.35 -4.71
C VAL A 426 16.31 13.53 -3.76
N GLY A 427 16.62 14.75 -4.21
CA GLY A 427 16.60 15.94 -3.36
C GLY A 427 15.20 16.27 -2.81
N LEU A 428 14.17 16.15 -3.64
CA LEU A 428 12.79 16.39 -3.20
C LEU A 428 12.31 15.30 -2.23
N LEU A 429 12.61 14.03 -2.54
CA LEU A 429 12.19 12.89 -1.72
C LEU A 429 12.95 12.79 -0.40
N SER A 430 14.25 13.08 -0.39
CA SER A 430 15.04 13.10 0.83
C SER A 430 14.56 14.21 1.76
N ALA A 431 14.32 15.42 1.24
CA ALA A 431 13.76 16.52 2.03
C ALA A 431 12.39 16.16 2.62
N SER A 432 11.51 15.56 1.81
CA SER A 432 10.18 15.12 2.27
C SER A 432 10.26 14.04 3.35
N SER A 433 11.10 13.03 3.16
CA SER A 433 11.26 11.91 4.09
C SER A 433 11.95 12.35 5.39
N SER A 434 12.90 13.29 5.30
CA SER A 434 13.53 13.93 6.45
C SER A 434 12.50 14.66 7.31
N LEU A 435 11.61 15.47 6.71
CA LEU A 435 10.56 16.15 7.45
C LEU A 435 9.69 15.15 8.23
N ILE A 436 9.30 14.05 7.58
CA ILE A 436 8.45 13.02 8.16
C ILE A 436 9.13 12.32 9.33
N VAL A 437 10.39 11.93 9.15
CA VAL A 437 11.18 11.27 10.19
C VAL A 437 11.50 12.21 11.34
N LEU A 438 11.71 13.52 11.09
CA LEU A 438 11.87 14.51 12.16
C LEU A 438 10.60 14.68 12.99
N VAL A 439 9.42 14.74 12.34
CA VAL A 439 8.14 14.79 13.03
C VAL A 439 7.93 13.53 13.88
N ALA A 440 8.20 12.35 13.33
CA ALA A 440 8.14 11.09 14.06
C ALA A 440 9.15 11.07 15.23
N ALA A 441 10.40 11.47 15.00
CA ALA A 441 11.43 11.50 16.02
C ALA A 441 11.08 12.43 17.18
N PHE A 442 10.48 13.59 16.89
CA PHE A 442 9.98 14.51 17.91
C PHE A 442 8.82 13.90 18.72
N ILE A 443 7.86 13.29 18.04
CA ILE A 443 6.69 12.67 18.65
C ILE A 443 7.06 11.48 19.53
N PHE A 444 7.94 10.60 19.04
CA PHE A 444 8.35 9.37 19.72
C PHE A 444 9.60 9.57 20.60
N ARG A 445 10.14 10.79 20.67
CA ARG A 445 11.37 11.14 21.39
C ARG A 445 12.52 10.18 21.06
N LEU A 446 12.68 9.87 19.77
CA LEU A 446 13.71 8.95 19.32
C LEU A 446 15.10 9.55 19.55
N PRO A 447 16.08 8.76 20.01
CA PRO A 447 17.45 9.24 20.18
C PRO A 447 18.05 9.63 18.82
N LEU A 448 18.78 10.75 18.81
CA LEU A 448 19.33 11.35 17.59
C LEU A 448 20.25 10.40 16.83
N THR A 449 20.95 9.50 17.53
CA THR A 449 21.83 8.49 16.93
C THR A 449 21.07 7.56 15.99
N LEU A 450 19.92 7.03 16.39
CA LEU A 450 19.09 6.14 15.56
C LEU A 450 18.51 6.87 14.35
N VAL A 451 18.12 8.14 14.54
CA VAL A 451 17.58 8.97 13.48
C VAL A 451 18.65 9.25 12.42
N LEU A 452 19.86 9.63 12.83
CA LEU A 452 20.96 9.94 11.91
C LEU A 452 21.47 8.70 11.17
N THR A 453 21.62 7.57 11.86
CA THR A 453 22.05 6.30 11.22
C THR A 453 20.99 5.79 10.26
N GLY A 454 19.71 5.83 10.67
CA GLY A 454 18.58 5.46 9.82
C GLY A 454 18.46 6.37 8.61
N TRP A 455 18.69 7.68 8.78
CA TRP A 455 18.72 8.65 7.69
C TRP A 455 19.86 8.36 6.70
N ALA A 456 21.07 8.09 7.17
CA ALA A 456 22.22 7.80 6.30
C ALA A 456 22.00 6.52 5.48
N LEU A 457 21.55 5.44 6.13
CA LEU A 457 21.17 4.19 5.45
C LEU A 457 20.01 4.41 4.48
N GLY A 458 18.99 5.13 4.93
CA GLY A 458 17.81 5.48 4.14
C GLY A 458 18.16 6.27 2.89
N PHE A 459 19.10 7.21 2.97
CA PHE A 459 19.56 7.98 1.82
C PHE A 459 20.21 7.09 0.75
N LEU A 460 21.02 6.09 1.14
CA LEU A 460 21.57 5.10 0.21
C LEU A 460 20.46 4.25 -0.43
N GLY A 461 19.49 3.81 0.38
CA GLY A 461 18.29 3.13 -0.10
C GLY A 461 17.48 3.97 -1.10
N LEU A 462 17.34 5.27 -0.83
CA LEU A 462 16.64 6.22 -1.70
C LEU A 462 17.37 6.41 -3.04
N LEU A 463 18.70 6.53 -3.03
CA LEU A 463 19.50 6.62 -4.27
C LEU A 463 19.24 5.41 -5.18
N SER A 464 19.26 4.20 -4.60
CA SER A 464 19.07 2.98 -5.38
C SER A 464 17.67 2.84 -5.96
N THR A 465 16.65 3.04 -5.14
CA THR A 465 15.24 2.94 -5.54
C THR A 465 14.82 4.04 -6.50
N CYS A 466 15.36 5.27 -6.37
CA CYS A 466 15.18 6.34 -7.37
C CYS A 466 15.79 5.95 -8.72
N ALA A 467 17.03 5.45 -8.73
CA ALA A 467 17.70 5.07 -9.97
C ALA A 467 16.96 3.92 -10.69
N ILE A 468 16.50 2.90 -9.96
CA ILE A 468 15.69 1.81 -10.50
C ILE A 468 14.37 2.35 -11.06
N SER A 469 13.65 3.14 -10.28
CA SER A 469 12.37 3.75 -10.67
C SER A 469 12.49 4.57 -11.95
N LEU A 470 13.53 5.39 -12.05
CA LEU A 470 13.81 6.22 -13.22
C LEU A 470 14.27 5.40 -14.43
N THR A 471 15.00 4.30 -14.20
CA THR A 471 15.41 3.37 -15.27
C THR A 471 14.19 2.71 -15.90
N VAL A 472 13.24 2.24 -15.09
CA VAL A 472 11.97 1.67 -15.57
C VAL A 472 11.22 2.69 -16.40
N ASP A 473 11.11 3.94 -15.92
CA ASP A 473 10.41 4.98 -16.66
C ASP A 473 11.11 5.38 -17.96
N ALA A 474 12.44 5.49 -17.96
CA ALA A 474 13.22 5.77 -19.15
C ALA A 474 13.09 4.65 -20.21
N LEU A 475 13.01 3.39 -19.80
CA LEU A 475 12.87 2.26 -20.73
C LEU A 475 11.49 2.21 -21.41
N TRP A 476 10.44 2.62 -20.70
CA TRP A 476 9.04 2.50 -21.14
C TRP A 476 8.20 3.76 -20.89
N PRO A 477 8.63 4.96 -21.33
CA PRO A 477 7.92 6.18 -20.98
C PRO A 477 6.52 6.22 -21.60
N LEU A 478 5.53 6.59 -20.78
CA LEU A 478 4.16 6.86 -21.22
C LEU A 478 4.08 8.33 -21.65
N LEU A 479 4.25 8.59 -22.96
CA LEU A 479 4.25 9.96 -23.51
C LEU A 479 2.87 10.42 -24.04
N ASP A 480 1.98 9.47 -24.33
CA ASP A 480 0.64 9.73 -24.86
C ASP A 480 -0.40 9.62 -23.73
N TRP A 481 -0.52 10.68 -22.92
CA TRP A 481 -1.57 10.80 -21.91
C TRP A 481 -2.38 12.08 -22.15
N ASP A 482 -3.68 12.02 -21.84
CA ASP A 482 -4.60 13.17 -21.96
C ASP A 482 -4.89 13.83 -20.60
N ASN A 483 -4.63 13.10 -19.50
CA ASN A 483 -4.76 13.58 -18.14
C ASN A 483 -3.40 13.42 -17.42
N PRO A 484 -2.85 14.49 -16.81
CA PRO A 484 -1.60 14.41 -16.04
C PRO A 484 -1.56 13.25 -15.03
N GLN A 485 -2.67 12.93 -14.37
CA GLN A 485 -2.71 11.84 -13.39
C GLN A 485 -2.45 10.46 -14.00
N GLN A 486 -2.77 10.24 -15.28
CA GLN A 486 -2.44 8.98 -15.97
C GLN A 486 -0.93 8.79 -16.08
N ALA A 487 -0.15 9.87 -16.27
CA ALA A 487 1.30 9.81 -16.34
C ALA A 487 1.94 9.37 -15.01
N MET A 488 1.34 9.77 -13.87
CA MET A 488 1.89 9.48 -12.53
C MET A 488 1.32 8.21 -11.91
N LYS A 489 0.00 7.98 -11.96
CA LYS A 489 -0.66 6.86 -11.27
C LYS A 489 -1.19 5.77 -12.20
N GLY A 490 -1.54 6.12 -13.44
CA GLY A 490 -2.05 5.17 -14.45
C GLY A 490 -0.95 4.43 -15.21
N ASN A 491 0.32 4.73 -14.92
CA ASN A 491 1.45 4.18 -15.65
C ASN A 491 1.86 2.81 -15.09
N LEU A 492 1.90 1.79 -15.96
CA LEU A 492 2.38 0.45 -15.62
C LEU A 492 3.83 0.46 -15.09
N ASN A 493 4.64 1.46 -15.45
CA ASN A 493 6.00 1.62 -14.94
C ASN A 493 6.04 1.71 -13.41
N VAL A 494 5.02 2.30 -12.79
CA VAL A 494 4.92 2.40 -11.33
C VAL A 494 4.83 1.00 -10.72
N LEU A 495 3.98 0.14 -11.28
CA LEU A 495 3.82 -1.25 -10.82
C LEU A 495 5.09 -2.07 -11.02
N VAL A 496 5.75 -1.92 -12.17
CA VAL A 496 7.02 -2.61 -12.46
C VAL A 496 8.12 -2.18 -11.50
N ALA A 497 8.25 -0.87 -11.26
CA ALA A 497 9.23 -0.33 -10.32
C ALA A 497 8.94 -0.80 -8.89
N LEU A 498 7.67 -0.75 -8.47
CA LEU A 498 7.23 -1.22 -7.14
C LEU A 498 7.54 -2.71 -6.94
N LEU A 499 7.26 -3.55 -7.94
CA LEU A 499 7.56 -4.98 -7.89
C LEU A 499 9.07 -5.24 -7.81
N ALA A 500 9.87 -4.56 -8.64
CA ALA A 500 11.33 -4.70 -8.64
C ALA A 500 11.93 -4.28 -7.29
N ILE A 501 11.42 -3.21 -6.69
CA ILE A 501 11.88 -2.71 -5.39
C ILE A 501 11.42 -3.61 -4.26
N ALA A 502 10.18 -4.13 -4.29
CA ALA A 502 9.71 -5.09 -3.29
C ALA A 502 10.57 -6.37 -3.29
N LEU A 503 10.92 -6.86 -4.47
CA LEU A 503 11.82 -7.99 -4.66
C LEU A 503 13.21 -7.77 -4.09
N LEU A 504 13.81 -6.64 -4.42
CA LEU A 504 15.13 -6.27 -3.91
C LEU A 504 15.07 -6.05 -2.41
N GLY A 505 14.04 -5.38 -1.89
CA GLY A 505 13.82 -5.19 -0.47
C GLY A 505 13.75 -6.51 0.29
N PHE A 506 13.00 -7.50 -0.24
CA PHE A 506 12.95 -8.85 0.32
C PHE A 506 14.31 -9.55 0.28
N ALA A 507 15.00 -9.51 -0.86
CA ALA A 507 16.33 -10.13 -0.99
C ALA A 507 17.35 -9.51 -0.02
N LEU A 508 17.27 -8.20 0.22
CA LEU A 508 18.12 -7.48 1.17
C LEU A 508 17.73 -7.74 2.63
N SER A 509 16.45 -8.01 2.93
CA SER A 509 16.02 -8.27 4.31
C SER A 509 16.49 -9.64 4.81
N GLN A 510 16.65 -10.64 3.95
CA GLN A 510 17.11 -11.99 4.33
C GLN A 510 18.46 -12.00 5.07
N PRO A 511 19.56 -11.43 4.53
CA PRO A 511 20.83 -11.39 5.24
C PRO A 511 20.73 -10.59 6.53
N ILE A 512 20.00 -9.46 6.54
CA ILE A 512 19.80 -8.64 7.75
C ILE A 512 19.15 -9.46 8.87
N ILE A 513 18.04 -10.14 8.57
CA ILE A 513 17.35 -11.02 9.53
C ILE A 513 18.29 -12.14 10.01
N SER A 514 19.05 -12.74 9.10
CA SER A 514 20.00 -13.81 9.45
C SER A 514 21.10 -13.34 10.40
N TRP A 515 21.62 -12.12 10.21
CA TRP A 515 22.66 -11.55 11.08
C TRP A 515 22.10 -11.24 12.46
N VAL A 516 20.89 -10.69 12.53
CA VAL A 516 20.20 -10.45 13.81
C VAL A 516 19.94 -11.76 14.56
N LYS A 517 19.45 -12.81 13.87
CA LYS A 517 19.24 -14.14 14.47
C LYS A 517 20.54 -14.80 14.97
N LYS A 518 21.66 -14.55 14.29
CA LYS A 518 22.99 -15.02 14.71
C LYS A 518 23.59 -14.22 15.89
N GLY A 519 22.85 -13.27 16.45
CA GLY A 519 23.31 -12.45 17.57
C GLY A 519 24.42 -11.46 17.20
N TRP A 520 24.51 -11.06 15.93
CA TRP A 520 25.48 -10.05 15.52
C TRP A 520 25.19 -8.72 16.23
N SER A 521 26.24 -7.98 16.59
CA SER A 521 26.06 -6.67 17.22
C SER A 521 25.34 -5.69 16.29
N ALA A 522 24.54 -4.78 16.85
CA ALA A 522 23.77 -3.82 16.04
C ALA A 522 24.67 -3.00 15.09
N GLN A 523 25.89 -2.67 15.51
CA GLN A 523 26.85 -1.92 14.69
C GLN A 523 27.35 -2.71 13.46
N THR A 524 27.59 -4.02 13.61
CA THR A 524 28.01 -4.85 12.47
C THR A 524 26.86 -5.07 11.50
N VAL A 525 25.62 -5.22 11.99
CA VAL A 525 24.43 -5.30 11.13
C VAL A 525 24.25 -4.01 10.32
N LEU A 526 24.33 -2.85 10.98
CA LEU A 526 24.12 -1.55 10.33
C LEU A 526 25.22 -1.22 9.32
N SER A 527 26.50 -1.47 9.65
CA SER A 527 27.61 -1.24 8.72
C SER A 527 27.58 -2.17 7.51
N SER A 528 27.24 -3.46 7.71
CA SER A 528 27.05 -4.42 6.62
C SER A 528 25.87 -4.01 5.72
N THR A 529 24.78 -3.53 6.31
CA THR A 529 23.62 -3.00 5.58
C THR A 529 24.01 -1.76 4.78
N ALA A 530 24.80 -0.85 5.35
CA ALA A 530 25.30 0.33 4.65
C ALA A 530 26.11 -0.05 3.40
N PHE A 531 27.02 -1.02 3.55
CA PHE A 531 27.83 -1.52 2.44
C PHE A 531 26.96 -2.12 1.33
N MET A 532 25.99 -2.98 1.68
CA MET A 532 25.06 -3.56 0.71
C MET A 532 24.26 -2.48 -0.04
N LEU A 533 23.73 -1.49 0.67
CA LEU A 533 22.97 -0.39 0.05
C LEU A 533 23.86 0.51 -0.82
N ALA A 534 25.10 0.76 -0.44
CA ALA A 534 26.05 1.54 -1.23
C ALA A 534 26.42 0.82 -2.54
N VAL A 535 26.64 -0.50 -2.49
CA VAL A 535 26.84 -1.33 -3.70
C VAL A 535 25.62 -1.25 -4.60
N LEU A 536 24.41 -1.43 -4.04
CA LEU A 536 23.17 -1.38 -4.80
C LEU A 536 22.93 0.00 -5.43
N ALA A 537 23.19 1.10 -4.69
CA ALA A 537 23.10 2.46 -5.20
C ALA A 537 24.06 2.67 -6.39
N THR A 538 25.30 2.19 -6.27
CA THR A 538 26.29 2.31 -7.35
C THR A 538 25.87 1.53 -8.60
N VAL A 539 25.42 0.28 -8.43
CA VAL A 539 24.96 -0.58 -9.53
C VAL A 539 23.74 0.02 -10.23
N SER A 540 22.75 0.46 -9.47
CA SER A 540 21.51 1.03 -10.01
C SER A 540 21.73 2.36 -10.74
N ILE A 541 22.62 3.23 -10.25
CA ILE A 541 23.00 4.47 -10.96
C ILE A 541 23.73 4.15 -12.27
N ARG A 542 24.67 3.20 -12.26
CA ARG A 542 25.35 2.77 -13.48
C ARG A 542 24.38 2.15 -14.49
N LEU A 543 23.39 1.38 -14.02
CA LEU A 543 22.33 0.83 -14.86
C LEU A 543 21.51 1.96 -15.51
N LEU A 544 21.10 2.96 -14.74
CA LEU A 544 20.37 4.13 -15.26
C LEU A 544 21.16 4.85 -16.35
N LEU A 545 22.44 5.14 -16.11
CA LEU A 545 23.27 5.92 -17.03
C LEU A 545 23.71 5.14 -18.28
N SER A 546 23.72 3.81 -18.23
CA SER A 546 24.06 2.96 -19.38
C SER A 546 22.85 2.59 -20.24
N VAL A 547 21.71 2.30 -19.62
CA VAL A 547 20.52 1.82 -20.31
C VAL A 547 19.55 2.96 -20.63
N GLY A 548 19.38 3.91 -19.72
CA GLY A 548 18.45 5.03 -19.86
C GLY A 548 18.63 5.89 -21.12
N PRO A 549 19.87 6.21 -21.58
CA PRO A 549 20.09 6.98 -22.81
C PRO A 549 19.45 6.40 -24.07
N LYS A 550 19.21 5.09 -24.13
CA LYS A 550 18.56 4.42 -25.27
C LYS A 550 17.17 4.98 -25.56
N SER A 551 16.50 5.53 -24.56
CA SER A 551 15.18 6.16 -24.69
C SER A 551 15.18 7.45 -25.51
N TYR A 552 16.30 8.18 -25.50
CA TYR A 552 16.47 9.43 -26.25
C TYR A 552 16.85 9.17 -27.71
N THR A 553 17.45 8.01 -28.01
CA THR A 553 18.00 7.67 -29.34
C THR A 553 17.19 6.66 -30.15
N GLN A 554 16.60 5.63 -29.53
CA GLN A 554 16.03 4.48 -30.26
C GLN A 554 14.55 4.60 -30.64
N GLN A 555 13.79 5.52 -30.04
CA GLN A 555 12.39 5.73 -30.39
C GLN A 555 12.27 6.62 -31.65
N SER A 556 12.49 6.00 -32.81
CA SER A 556 11.79 6.43 -34.03
C SER A 556 10.27 6.41 -33.75
N LEU A 557 9.51 7.23 -34.46
CA LEU A 557 8.04 7.33 -34.44
C LEU A 557 7.31 6.02 -34.83
N ARG A 558 7.89 4.84 -34.58
CA ARG A 558 7.33 3.54 -34.98
C ARG A 558 6.17 3.16 -34.05
N PRO A 559 5.01 2.79 -34.62
CA PRO A 559 3.84 2.40 -33.84
C PRO A 559 4.13 1.17 -32.96
N LYS A 560 3.44 1.12 -31.81
CA LYS A 560 3.57 0.18 -30.66
C LYS A 560 3.55 -1.34 -30.97
N SER A 561 3.46 -1.80 -32.23
CA SER A 561 3.07 -3.17 -32.58
C SER A 561 4.17 -4.24 -32.66
N ARG A 562 5.45 -3.93 -32.39
CA ARG A 562 6.55 -4.91 -32.55
C ARG A 562 7.62 -4.85 -31.47
N ARG A 563 7.29 -5.22 -30.23
CA ARG A 563 8.28 -5.66 -29.23
C ARG A 563 8.11 -7.15 -28.99
N ARG A 564 9.23 -7.90 -28.96
CA ARG A 564 9.21 -9.35 -28.66
C ARG A 564 8.62 -9.55 -27.25
N PRO A 565 7.58 -10.39 -27.08
CA PRO A 565 7.05 -10.68 -25.75
C PRO A 565 8.12 -11.40 -24.91
N LEU A 566 8.25 -11.02 -23.63
CA LEU A 566 9.00 -11.81 -22.66
C LEU A 566 8.39 -13.22 -22.55
N ASN A 567 9.24 -14.23 -22.40
CA ASN A 567 8.82 -15.63 -22.35
C ASN A 567 7.83 -15.84 -21.17
N PRO A 568 6.57 -16.23 -21.41
CA PRO A 568 5.56 -16.35 -20.36
C PRO A 568 5.95 -17.37 -19.28
N ARG A 569 6.76 -18.39 -19.61
CA ARG A 569 7.31 -19.33 -18.62
C ARG A 569 8.30 -18.67 -17.66
N ALA A 570 9.12 -17.74 -18.16
CA ALA A 570 10.04 -16.96 -17.33
C ALA A 570 9.29 -16.00 -16.41
N VAL A 571 8.22 -15.37 -16.91
CA VAL A 571 7.36 -14.50 -16.09
C VAL A 571 6.64 -15.28 -15.00
N LEU A 572 6.11 -16.48 -15.31
CA LEU A 572 5.43 -17.34 -14.35
C LEU A 572 6.37 -17.96 -13.30
N SER A 573 7.61 -18.29 -13.67
CA SER A 573 8.60 -18.80 -12.72
C SER A 573 9.10 -17.69 -11.80
N ILE A 574 9.35 -16.49 -12.32
CA ILE A 574 9.62 -15.31 -11.47
C ILE A 574 8.44 -15.12 -10.50
N ALA A 575 7.20 -15.13 -11.00
CA ALA A 575 5.97 -14.98 -10.23
C ALA A 575 5.82 -15.96 -9.05
N LEU A 576 6.06 -17.25 -9.30
CA LEU A 576 5.98 -18.29 -8.27
C LEU A 576 7.03 -18.08 -7.18
N VAL A 577 8.24 -17.65 -7.56
CA VAL A 577 9.29 -17.27 -6.62
C VAL A 577 8.87 -16.04 -5.79
N LEU A 578 8.12 -15.08 -6.36
CA LEU A 578 7.63 -13.90 -5.63
C LEU A 578 6.57 -14.24 -4.59
N VAL A 579 5.60 -15.08 -4.97
CA VAL A 579 4.54 -15.51 -4.06
C VAL A 579 5.15 -16.37 -2.95
N GLY A 580 6.05 -17.30 -3.30
CA GLY A 580 6.81 -18.08 -2.32
C GLY A 580 7.61 -17.19 -1.36
N ALA A 581 8.30 -16.18 -1.86
CA ALA A 581 9.06 -15.22 -1.05
C ALA A 581 8.18 -14.41 -0.07
N VAL A 582 7.02 -13.93 -0.50
CA VAL A 582 6.08 -13.19 0.39
C VAL A 582 5.52 -14.10 1.49
N PHE A 583 5.22 -15.35 1.17
CA PHE A 583 4.74 -16.33 2.16
C PHE A 583 5.85 -16.82 3.09
N LEU A 584 7.09 -17.02 2.61
CA LEU A 584 8.25 -17.27 3.47
C LEU A 584 8.61 -16.06 4.35
N GLY A 585 8.41 -14.84 3.85
CA GLY A 585 8.56 -13.61 4.62
C GLY A 585 7.55 -13.50 5.77
N ARG A 586 6.34 -14.05 5.61
CA ARG A 586 5.33 -14.14 6.67
C ARG A 586 5.78 -15.06 7.80
N GLU A 587 6.30 -16.25 7.48
CA GLU A 587 6.89 -17.18 8.45
C GLU A 587 8.06 -16.52 9.20
N LEU A 588 8.96 -15.86 8.46
CA LEU A 588 10.15 -15.21 9.03
C LEU A 588 9.83 -13.97 9.88
N PHE A 589 8.83 -13.17 9.52
CA PHE A 589 8.40 -11.99 10.29
C PHE A 589 7.62 -12.38 11.55
N MET A 590 6.77 -13.41 11.47
CA MET A 590 6.07 -13.98 12.64
C MET A 590 7.08 -14.57 13.64
N MET A 591 8.12 -15.26 13.15
CA MET A 591 9.22 -15.75 13.98
C MET A 591 10.09 -14.63 14.59
N ALA A 592 10.05 -13.39 14.08
CA ALA A 592 10.94 -12.31 14.50
C ALA A 592 10.28 -11.28 15.44
N THR A 593 8.95 -11.25 15.51
CA THR A 593 8.21 -10.23 16.29
C THR A 593 7.51 -10.77 17.53
N PHE A 594 7.39 -12.08 17.66
CA PHE A 594 6.96 -12.74 18.87
C PHE A 594 8.02 -13.78 19.20
N ASP A 595 8.64 -13.68 20.39
CA ASP A 595 9.12 -14.87 21.07
C ASP A 595 7.89 -15.74 21.28
N TYR A 596 7.56 -16.56 20.29
CA TYR A 596 6.86 -17.79 20.58
C TYR A 596 7.88 -18.61 21.36
N THR A 597 7.88 -18.41 22.69
CA THR A 597 8.14 -19.52 23.57
C THR A 597 7.12 -20.57 23.16
N PHE A 598 7.56 -21.56 22.40
CA PHE A 598 6.80 -22.78 22.26
C PHE A 598 6.54 -23.23 23.71
N GLU A 599 5.31 -23.03 24.20
CA GLU A 599 4.81 -23.89 25.27
C GLU A 599 5.06 -25.30 24.75
N ALA A 600 5.93 -26.04 25.45
CA ALA A 600 6.50 -27.32 25.04
C ALA A 600 5.48 -28.14 24.22
N GLU A 601 5.62 -28.09 22.90
CA GLU A 601 4.69 -28.80 22.01
C GLU A 601 4.95 -30.30 22.18
N GLN A 602 4.08 -30.96 22.93
CA GLN A 602 4.13 -32.41 23.05
C GLN A 602 3.89 -33.04 21.67
N LEU A 603 4.88 -33.76 21.16
CA LEU A 603 4.76 -34.61 19.99
C LEU A 603 3.81 -35.77 20.31
N ARG A 604 2.72 -35.87 19.54
CA ARG A 604 1.79 -37.01 19.59
C ARG A 604 2.04 -37.95 18.44
N PHE A 605 2.50 -39.16 18.77
CA PHE A 605 2.68 -40.27 17.82
C PHE A 605 1.75 -41.41 18.24
N GLY A 606 0.52 -41.41 17.75
CA GLY A 606 -0.53 -42.34 18.19
C GLY A 606 -0.73 -42.27 19.71
N PRO A 607 -0.51 -43.37 20.47
CA PRO A 607 -0.63 -43.38 21.94
C PRO A 607 0.56 -42.74 22.68
N VAL A 608 1.64 -42.38 21.98
CA VAL A 608 2.88 -41.85 22.59
C VAL A 608 2.83 -40.32 22.62
N ARG A 609 3.10 -39.73 23.79
CA ARG A 609 3.29 -38.28 23.99
C ARG A 609 4.70 -38.04 24.48
N LEU A 610 5.50 -37.28 23.73
CA LEU A 610 6.88 -36.93 24.08
C LEU A 610 7.10 -35.43 23.93
N SER A 611 7.81 -34.80 24.86
CA SER A 611 8.25 -33.42 24.67
C SER A 611 9.46 -33.37 23.74
N TYR A 612 9.65 -32.28 22.99
CA TYR A 612 10.83 -32.11 22.14
C TYR A 612 12.14 -32.21 22.94
N ASP A 613 12.14 -31.70 24.18
CA ASP A 613 13.32 -31.69 25.05
C ASP A 613 13.70 -33.09 25.56
N GLU A 614 12.80 -34.08 25.46
CA GLU A 614 13.06 -35.45 25.91
C GLU A 614 13.75 -36.31 24.82
N ILE A 615 13.77 -35.86 23.57
CA ILE A 615 14.29 -36.62 22.43
C ILE A 615 15.76 -36.25 22.20
N ILE A 616 16.65 -37.22 22.45
CA ILE A 616 18.11 -37.05 22.29
C ILE A 616 18.54 -37.32 20.85
N GLU A 617 17.93 -38.33 20.23
CA GLU A 617 18.37 -38.83 18.92
C GLU A 617 17.17 -39.31 18.09
N VAL A 618 17.17 -38.97 16.80
CA VAL A 618 16.17 -39.43 15.83
C VAL A 618 16.88 -40.07 14.65
N GLN A 619 16.53 -41.31 14.32
CA GLN A 619 17.12 -42.06 13.23
C GLN A 619 16.03 -42.62 12.31
N TYR A 620 16.23 -42.49 11.00
CA TYR A 620 15.39 -43.13 9.99
C TYR A 620 15.78 -44.60 9.80
N LEU A 621 14.77 -45.47 9.77
CA LEU A 621 14.92 -46.89 9.52
C LEU A 621 14.12 -47.24 8.27
N GLU A 622 14.78 -47.73 7.22
CA GLU A 622 14.09 -48.19 6.01
C GLU A 622 13.11 -49.34 6.30
N ARG A 623 13.44 -50.21 7.27
CA ARG A 623 12.59 -51.29 7.77
C ARG A 623 12.87 -51.58 9.24
N ILE A 624 11.86 -52.08 9.95
CA ILE A 624 12.00 -52.41 11.38
C ILE A 624 12.82 -53.70 11.57
N PRO A 625 13.91 -53.69 12.37
CA PRO A 625 14.70 -54.90 12.64
C PRO A 625 13.87 -56.01 13.31
N PRO A 626 14.30 -57.28 13.25
CA PRO A 626 13.60 -58.38 13.88
C PRO A 626 13.42 -58.15 15.40
N LEU A 627 12.21 -58.44 15.89
CA LEU A 627 11.77 -58.16 17.26
C LEU A 627 11.52 -59.46 18.01
N SER A 628 11.90 -59.51 19.29
CA SER A 628 11.61 -60.63 20.18
C SER A 628 10.58 -60.26 21.25
N ASN A 629 9.63 -61.17 21.52
CA ASN A 629 8.49 -60.92 22.40
C ASN A 629 8.90 -60.90 23.87
N ARG A 630 8.52 -59.84 24.60
CA ARG A 630 8.48 -59.88 26.08
C ARG A 630 7.22 -59.29 26.72
N VAL A 631 6.59 -58.21 26.22
CA VAL A 631 5.24 -57.77 26.69
C VAL A 631 4.55 -56.90 25.60
N GLY A 632 3.85 -57.51 24.63
CA GLY A 632 3.18 -56.76 23.56
C GLY A 632 2.29 -57.63 22.65
N THR A 633 1.42 -56.98 21.88
CA THR A 633 0.55 -57.60 20.87
C THR A 633 1.24 -57.61 19.50
N SER A 634 1.38 -58.79 18.91
CA SER A 634 1.88 -59.02 17.55
C SER A 634 0.82 -59.78 16.75
N LEU A 635 0.05 -59.08 15.92
CA LEU A 635 -1.05 -59.66 15.13
C LEU A 635 -0.77 -59.38 13.64
N GLY A 636 -0.31 -60.40 12.92
CA GLY A 636 0.17 -60.22 11.54
C GLY A 636 1.35 -59.25 11.47
N ALA A 637 1.24 -58.22 10.63
CA ALA A 637 2.25 -57.18 10.47
C ALA A 637 2.20 -56.08 11.56
N TYR A 638 1.13 -56.05 12.38
CA TYR A 638 0.92 -55.05 13.43
C TYR A 638 1.65 -55.42 14.73
N LYS A 639 2.46 -54.49 15.24
CA LYS A 639 3.27 -54.64 16.46
C LYS A 639 3.10 -53.42 17.36
N SER A 640 2.53 -53.65 18.54
CA SER A 640 2.31 -52.62 19.56
C SER A 640 2.66 -53.15 20.95
N GLY A 641 3.54 -52.45 21.67
CA GLY A 641 3.98 -52.83 23.02
C GLY A 641 5.50 -52.72 23.22
N THR A 642 6.01 -53.38 24.26
CA THR A 642 7.45 -53.33 24.59
C THR A 642 8.14 -54.57 24.03
N PHE A 643 9.12 -54.35 23.15
CA PHE A 643 9.87 -55.38 22.45
C PHE A 643 11.37 -55.20 22.64
N THR A 644 12.12 -56.30 22.54
CA THR A 644 13.58 -56.21 22.41
C THR A 644 13.93 -56.25 20.92
N VAL A 645 14.54 -55.17 20.44
CA VAL A 645 14.97 -54.97 19.06
C VAL A 645 16.42 -55.40 18.92
N ALA A 646 16.70 -56.29 17.97
CA ALA A 646 18.06 -56.74 17.70
C ALA A 646 18.99 -55.54 17.35
N GLY A 647 20.11 -55.41 18.05
CA GLY A 647 21.10 -54.34 17.82
C GLY A 647 20.83 -52.99 18.50
N ILE A 648 19.63 -52.74 19.03
CA ILE A 648 19.27 -51.46 19.67
C ILE A 648 18.97 -51.63 21.17
N GLY A 649 18.29 -52.72 21.57
CA GLY A 649 17.96 -53.00 22.96
C GLY A 649 16.45 -53.08 23.21
N ARG A 650 15.99 -52.81 24.45
CA ARG A 650 14.57 -52.89 24.82
C ARG A 650 13.88 -51.53 24.70
N GLY A 651 12.77 -51.47 23.97
CA GLY A 651 12.01 -50.24 23.76
C GLY A 651 10.58 -50.49 23.33
N LYS A 652 9.84 -49.42 23.06
CA LYS A 652 8.43 -49.49 22.67
C LYS A 652 8.28 -49.36 21.16
N VAL A 653 7.53 -50.28 20.56
CA VAL A 653 7.28 -50.28 19.11
C VAL A 653 5.81 -50.07 18.87
N PHE A 654 5.48 -49.12 17.99
CA PHE A 654 4.13 -48.83 17.52
C PHE A 654 4.16 -48.79 15.99
N ALA A 655 3.98 -49.96 15.38
CA ALA A 655 4.08 -50.15 13.94
C ALA A 655 2.94 -51.01 13.41
N THR A 656 2.35 -50.59 12.30
CA THR A 656 1.28 -51.32 11.61
C THR A 656 1.82 -52.35 10.63
N ASP A 657 3.02 -52.11 10.07
CA ASP A 657 3.68 -53.00 9.13
C ASP A 657 5.21 -52.92 9.29
N SER A 658 5.87 -54.07 9.51
CA SER A 658 7.33 -54.13 9.69
C SER A 658 8.14 -53.93 8.39
N THR A 659 7.48 -53.91 7.24
CA THR A 659 8.14 -53.70 5.93
C THR A 659 8.21 -52.24 5.51
N LYS A 660 7.50 -51.35 6.22
CA LYS A 660 7.46 -49.91 5.96
C LYS A 660 8.57 -49.17 6.71
N PRO A 661 8.98 -48.00 6.19
CA PRO A 661 9.95 -47.16 6.88
C PRO A 661 9.39 -46.63 8.21
N ALA A 662 10.29 -46.46 9.17
CA ALA A 662 9.98 -46.07 10.54
C ALA A 662 11.02 -45.08 11.07
N LEU A 663 10.65 -44.33 12.11
CA LEU A 663 11.56 -43.47 12.85
C LEU A 663 11.84 -44.11 14.21
N LEU A 664 13.12 -44.18 14.58
CA LEU A 664 13.60 -44.50 15.91
C LEU A 664 13.82 -43.19 16.67
N LEU A 665 13.04 -42.95 17.71
CA LEU A 665 13.22 -41.84 18.65
C LEU A 665 13.85 -42.37 19.93
N ARG A 666 14.99 -41.82 20.34
CA ARG A 666 15.66 -42.19 21.59
C ARG A 666 15.52 -41.08 22.62
N THR A 667 15.08 -41.45 23.81
CA THR A 667 15.02 -40.59 25.01
C THR A 667 16.06 -41.09 26.03
N GLU A 668 16.25 -40.39 27.16
CA GLU A 668 17.23 -40.80 28.18
C GLU A 668 16.92 -42.19 28.74
N ASP A 669 15.64 -42.49 28.94
CA ASP A 669 15.19 -43.73 29.60
C ASP A 669 14.80 -44.87 28.66
N THR A 670 14.44 -44.59 27.39
CA THR A 670 13.94 -45.62 26.47
C THR A 670 14.01 -45.17 25.00
N PHE A 671 13.57 -46.03 24.08
CA PHE A 671 13.39 -45.64 22.68
C PHE A 671 12.01 -46.06 22.15
N TYR A 672 11.57 -45.36 21.12
CA TYR A 672 10.29 -45.52 20.46
C TYR A 672 10.49 -45.72 18.96
N ILE A 673 9.90 -46.78 18.38
CA ILE A 673 9.85 -46.98 16.93
C ILE A 673 8.43 -46.73 16.44
N ILE A 674 8.26 -45.76 15.55
CA ILE A 674 6.95 -45.28 15.05
C ILE A 674 6.94 -45.32 13.52
N THR A 675 5.78 -45.65 12.94
CA THR A 675 5.53 -45.68 11.48
C THR A 675 4.60 -44.52 11.07
N PRO A 676 4.61 -44.09 9.79
CA PRO A 676 3.85 -42.91 9.33
C PRO A 676 2.35 -43.03 9.59
N GLU A 677 1.81 -44.23 9.53
CA GLU A 677 0.38 -44.52 9.77
C GLU A 677 -0.07 -44.18 11.20
N ASN A 678 0.86 -44.14 12.16
CA ASN A 678 0.58 -43.77 13.54
C ASN A 678 0.79 -42.26 13.82
N ALA A 679 1.31 -41.48 12.86
CA ALA A 679 1.62 -40.06 13.06
C ALA A 679 1.78 -39.28 11.75
N TYR A 680 0.75 -39.32 10.90
CA TYR A 680 0.85 -38.98 9.47
C TYR A 680 1.44 -37.58 9.17
N GLU A 681 1.04 -36.53 9.90
CA GLU A 681 1.50 -35.17 9.59
C GLU A 681 2.94 -34.87 10.03
N ARG A 682 3.37 -35.31 11.22
CA ARG A 682 4.72 -35.00 11.75
C ARG A 682 5.80 -36.02 11.36
N PHE A 683 5.42 -37.24 10.97
CA PHE A 683 6.38 -38.25 10.50
C PHE A 683 7.06 -37.82 9.20
N LEU A 684 6.30 -37.29 8.24
CA LEU A 684 6.81 -36.82 6.94
C LEU A 684 7.76 -35.63 7.09
N GLU A 685 7.43 -34.66 7.95
CA GLU A 685 8.30 -33.51 8.24
C GLU A 685 9.66 -33.90 8.85
N LEU A 686 9.69 -34.93 9.69
CA LEU A 686 10.91 -35.41 10.33
C LEU A 686 11.72 -36.33 9.43
N SER A 687 11.08 -37.18 8.61
CA SER A 687 11.80 -38.05 7.67
C SER A 687 12.49 -37.24 6.56
N GLU A 688 11.84 -36.19 6.04
CA GLU A 688 12.44 -35.30 5.03
C GLU A 688 13.61 -34.45 5.56
N ARG A 689 13.78 -34.35 6.88
CA ARG A 689 14.90 -33.63 7.52
C ARG A 689 16.12 -34.50 7.83
N ILE A 690 15.96 -35.82 7.78
CA ILE A 690 16.98 -36.80 8.19
C ILE A 690 17.66 -37.47 6.98
N GLU A 691 16.93 -37.64 5.87
CA GLU A 691 17.53 -37.87 4.53
C GLU A 691 18.13 -36.57 3.98
#